data_AF-A0A9J7ACQ0-F1
#
_entry.id   AF-A0A9J7ACQ0-F1
#
_cell.length_a   1.000
_cell.length_b   1.000
_cell.length_c   1.000
_cell.angle_alpha   90.00
_cell.angle_beta   90.00
_cell.angle_gamma   90.00
#
_symmetry.space_group_name_H-M   'P 1'
#
loop_
_entity.id
_entity.type
_entity.pdbx_description
1 polymer ?
#
loop_
_entity_poly.entity_id
_entity_poly.type
_entity_poly.pdbx_seq_one_letter_code
_entity_poly.pdbx_strand_id
1 'polypeptide(L)'
;MIIYPRQLLALVAITLFSLSVISCGATEKSEPEAAAADQAQRLSQVLVFSKTEGWRHDSIPAGVKAVTELLQEKGLAPVATDDAGVFTDQELAKMAAIVFVNTTGDILSASQQVAMERYIQAGGGFVGIHSATDTEHRQGNWHWYQRLVGAAFKSHPGDPSNVQRARLKVVDKHHPATKNLPGEFYLADEWYDFYALSEQRNDLLVVDERSYQGGKHGDYHPIAWYHEFDGGRAFYTGLGHTAETFANPLFREHLSGGLDYALADRAPLDYEKSKPDSRRFKQKVLVKNLVEPISFDISADYSAAMIGQRQGKLLWLDMSTQDLHTMAEFEVFAPKKNIEFGLVAVAFDPNFANNQIIYAMYNLADESGEAELLQRLSQFTVVDKKLDMSSEQVLLDIPNDNTCCHTGGNLEFDRYGNLFVALGDNSNPFESNDSGPMNNTPEGTYHDALRTSSNSQDLRGKILRITPDKKGGYTIPEGNLFAANESGRPEIYVMGTRNPYTIAIDDNTDTLYYGDVGPDGKADTQEFGPRGYDEINKVTEPGYFGWPAVLANNIPYRMYDYQAGESGKLFNPLAVENFSPRNTGLKVLPPAQPALIWYPYARSERFPELGQGGRNALVAGVYPSGDDLAYDDYYQGKLIIGDFMRSWVKVVSLDAFDNVTKIEDLAPGIEWAGPLDMKITPDGRLWVLEYGTQWWGSSADTKLSYIEYDENAALPTPEEEAAAAAAVANADDLNHQAQLIIAEGKEATKSTSCIACHKEREASVGPSFLQITQKYSDLEDPKAYIAKTIAEGSSGRWGEHVMPAHNFLDQETRDKIAAYILSLSEEQ
;
A
#
# COMPACT_ATOMS: atom_id res chain seq x y z
N MET A 1 -5.77 -36.67 38.36
CA MET A 1 -6.57 -37.44 39.35
C MET A 1 -7.20 -36.41 40.29
N ILE A 2 -8.54 -36.46 40.48
CA ILE A 2 -9.42 -35.57 41.30
C ILE A 2 -9.65 -34.18 40.61
N ILE A 3 -10.76 -33.76 39.98
CA ILE A 3 -12.26 -33.80 40.09
C ILE A 3 -12.86 -33.01 41.29
N TYR A 4 -13.63 -31.92 41.00
CA TYR A 4 -15.05 -31.62 41.38
C TYR A 4 -15.40 -30.09 41.16
N PRO A 5 -16.69 -29.63 41.11
CA PRO A 5 -17.27 -28.88 39.97
C PRO A 5 -18.23 -27.67 40.29
N ARG A 6 -18.87 -27.10 39.23
CA ARG A 6 -20.26 -26.58 39.06
C ARG A 6 -20.93 -25.57 40.05
N GLN A 7 -21.46 -24.48 39.47
CA GLN A 7 -22.88 -24.00 39.41
C GLN A 7 -23.23 -22.53 39.83
N LEU A 8 -24.09 -21.92 38.99
CA LEU A 8 -24.79 -20.63 39.04
C LEU A 8 -25.75 -20.45 40.24
N LEU A 9 -26.02 -19.18 40.63
CA LEU A 9 -27.39 -18.68 40.87
C LEU A 9 -27.48 -17.14 40.98
N ALA A 10 -28.49 -16.57 40.31
CA ALA A 10 -28.89 -15.17 40.32
C ALA A 10 -29.91 -14.87 41.43
N LEU A 11 -29.98 -13.60 41.89
CA LEU A 11 -31.05 -13.12 42.79
C LEU A 11 -31.63 -11.79 42.27
N VAL A 12 -32.96 -11.78 42.16
CA VAL A 12 -33.83 -10.64 41.82
C VAL A 12 -34.39 -10.01 43.10
N ALA A 13 -34.48 -8.69 43.18
CA ALA A 13 -35.20 -7.96 44.22
C ALA A 13 -36.35 -7.14 43.63
N ILE A 14 -37.57 -7.40 44.10
CA ILE A 14 -38.82 -6.69 43.79
C ILE A 14 -39.18 -5.83 44.99
N THR A 15 -39.57 -4.56 44.78
CA THR A 15 -40.26 -3.76 45.79
C THR A 15 -41.54 -3.15 45.21
N LEU A 16 -42.65 -3.39 45.93
CA LEU A 16 -44.01 -2.89 45.70
C LEU A 16 -44.18 -1.49 46.28
N PHE A 17 -44.95 -0.62 45.61
CA PHE A 17 -45.73 0.42 46.30
C PHE A 17 -47.08 0.65 45.61
N SER A 18 -48.10 0.84 46.45
CA SER A 18 -49.53 0.83 46.19
C SER A 18 -50.12 2.19 45.77
N LEU A 19 -51.24 2.12 45.04
CA LEU A 19 -52.06 3.23 44.55
C LEU A 19 -52.71 4.08 45.67
N SER A 20 -52.82 5.39 45.43
CA SER A 20 -53.98 6.22 45.83
C SER A 20 -54.34 7.18 44.68
N VAL A 21 -55.64 7.30 44.40
CA VAL A 21 -56.25 8.01 43.27
C VAL A 21 -56.54 9.48 43.63
N ILE A 22 -56.12 10.44 42.80
CA ILE A 22 -56.84 11.72 42.61
C ILE A 22 -56.85 12.04 41.12
N SER A 23 -58.07 12.25 40.61
CA SER A 23 -58.39 12.64 39.24
C SER A 23 -58.60 14.16 39.16
N CYS A 24 -58.25 14.67 37.98
CA CYS A 24 -58.68 15.92 37.33
C CYS A 24 -57.87 17.20 37.59
N GLY A 25 -57.20 17.64 36.51
CA GLY A 25 -56.58 18.95 36.35
C GLY A 25 -55.71 18.92 35.09
N ALA A 26 -56.31 19.25 33.94
CA ALA A 26 -55.58 19.38 32.68
C ALA A 26 -54.51 20.47 32.80
N THR A 27 -53.25 20.10 32.64
CA THR A 27 -52.16 21.02 32.29
C THR A 27 -51.38 20.38 31.16
N GLU A 28 -51.37 21.07 30.02
CA GLU A 28 -50.58 20.75 28.84
C GLU A 28 -49.15 20.43 29.24
N LYS A 29 -48.69 19.21 28.89
CA LYS A 29 -47.28 18.86 29.01
C LYS A 29 -46.51 19.67 27.98
N SER A 30 -45.68 20.58 28.46
CA SER A 30 -44.60 21.20 27.69
C SER A 30 -43.51 20.16 27.40
N GLU A 31 -43.51 19.63 26.18
CA GLU A 31 -42.30 19.38 25.39
C GLU A 31 -42.57 20.06 24.02
N PRO A 32 -41.61 20.74 23.34
CA PRO A 32 -40.16 20.51 23.38
C PRO A 32 -39.26 21.77 23.23
N GLU A 33 -38.32 21.99 24.15
CA GLU A 33 -37.20 22.94 23.89
C GLU A 33 -35.93 22.19 23.42
N ALA A 34 -35.70 20.98 23.93
CA ALA A 34 -34.54 20.15 23.57
C ALA A 34 -34.63 19.50 22.18
N ALA A 35 -35.81 18.99 21.76
CA ALA A 35 -35.98 18.41 20.42
C ALA A 35 -36.06 19.47 19.31
N ALA A 36 -36.43 20.71 19.65
CA ALA A 36 -36.38 21.85 18.73
C ALA A 36 -34.94 22.37 18.54
N ALA A 37 -34.13 22.34 19.60
CA ALA A 37 -32.70 22.64 19.52
C ALA A 37 -31.92 21.59 18.68
N ASP A 38 -32.26 20.30 18.79
CA ASP A 38 -31.69 19.20 17.99
C ASP A 38 -32.03 19.32 16.48
N GLN A 39 -33.20 19.86 16.13
CA GLN A 39 -33.55 20.13 14.73
C GLN A 39 -32.82 21.34 14.14
N ALA A 40 -32.49 22.34 14.97
CA ALA A 40 -31.82 23.56 14.52
C ALA A 40 -30.34 23.36 14.12
N GLN A 41 -29.74 22.24 14.51
CA GLN A 41 -28.35 21.89 14.18
C GLN A 41 -28.22 20.95 12.98
N ARG A 42 -29.33 20.46 12.40
CA ARG A 42 -29.26 19.52 11.28
C ARG A 42 -28.91 20.23 9.97
N LEU A 43 -28.02 19.63 9.21
CA LEU A 43 -27.66 20.07 7.87
C LEU A 43 -28.89 19.99 6.96
N SER A 44 -29.13 21.06 6.22
CA SER A 44 -30.33 21.21 5.39
C SER A 44 -30.03 21.39 3.90
N GLN A 45 -28.76 21.59 3.52
CA GLN A 45 -28.38 21.73 2.12
C GLN A 45 -27.93 20.39 1.55
N VAL A 46 -28.16 20.18 0.25
CA VAL A 46 -27.69 19.01 -0.50
C VAL A 46 -27.13 19.49 -1.82
N LEU A 47 -25.87 19.14 -2.10
CA LEU A 47 -25.22 19.47 -3.36
C LEU A 47 -25.73 18.53 -4.46
N VAL A 48 -26.19 19.09 -5.57
CA VAL A 48 -26.61 18.36 -6.78
C VAL A 48 -25.63 18.71 -7.89
N PHE A 49 -24.63 17.85 -8.08
CA PHE A 49 -23.47 18.10 -8.93
C PHE A 49 -23.55 17.36 -10.26
N SER A 50 -23.29 18.05 -11.38
CA SER A 50 -23.47 17.50 -12.73
C SER A 50 -22.36 17.88 -13.73
N LYS A 51 -21.13 18.09 -13.25
CA LYS A 51 -19.97 18.35 -14.12
C LYS A 51 -19.59 17.09 -14.91
N THR A 52 -19.14 17.28 -16.14
CA THR A 52 -18.70 16.20 -17.03
C THR A 52 -17.48 16.70 -17.82
N GLU A 53 -16.39 15.94 -17.79
CA GLU A 53 -15.22 16.10 -18.70
C GLU A 53 -15.16 14.96 -19.74
N GLY A 54 -16.09 14.00 -19.64
CA GLY A 54 -16.35 12.95 -20.63
C GLY A 54 -17.68 13.14 -21.36
N TRP A 55 -18.44 12.05 -21.54
CA TRP A 55 -19.74 12.11 -22.19
C TRP A 55 -20.77 12.87 -21.34
N ARG A 56 -21.44 13.86 -21.95
CA ARG A 56 -22.51 14.62 -21.30
C ARG A 56 -23.88 14.06 -21.68
N HIS A 57 -24.56 13.47 -20.70
CA HIS A 57 -25.88 12.85 -20.91
C HIS A 57 -26.99 13.89 -21.08
N ASP A 58 -27.85 13.73 -22.09
CA ASP A 58 -29.03 14.58 -22.33
C ASP A 58 -30.05 14.53 -21.18
N SER A 59 -29.97 13.51 -20.32
CA SER A 59 -30.83 13.32 -19.15
C SER A 59 -30.43 14.14 -17.93
N ILE A 60 -29.24 14.78 -17.92
CA ILE A 60 -28.77 15.59 -16.78
C ILE A 60 -29.81 16.63 -16.32
N PRO A 61 -30.42 17.45 -17.20
CA PRO A 61 -31.44 18.41 -16.77
C PRO A 61 -32.67 17.75 -16.10
N ALA A 62 -33.09 16.58 -16.59
CA ALA A 62 -34.19 15.82 -15.99
C ALA A 62 -33.80 15.23 -14.63
N GLY A 63 -32.56 14.74 -14.50
CA GLY A 63 -32.01 14.22 -13.25
C GLY A 63 -31.85 15.27 -12.17
N VAL A 64 -31.22 16.41 -12.49
CA VAL A 64 -31.07 17.54 -11.56
C VAL A 64 -32.44 18.01 -11.09
N LYS A 65 -33.42 18.13 -12.00
CA LYS A 65 -34.79 18.49 -11.65
C LYS A 65 -35.45 17.46 -10.72
N ALA A 66 -35.37 16.17 -11.03
CA ALA A 66 -36.00 15.13 -10.22
C ALA A 66 -35.41 15.07 -8.81
N VAL A 67 -34.08 15.14 -8.68
CA VAL A 67 -33.39 15.20 -7.37
C VAL A 67 -33.81 16.45 -6.60
N THR A 68 -33.83 17.61 -7.25
CA THR A 68 -34.26 18.89 -6.65
C THR A 68 -35.68 18.81 -6.09
N GLU A 69 -36.63 18.26 -6.85
CA GLU A 69 -38.02 18.08 -6.41
C GLU A 69 -38.11 17.16 -5.19
N LEU A 70 -37.42 16.00 -5.23
CA LEU A 70 -37.40 15.05 -4.10
C LEU A 70 -36.80 15.67 -2.83
N LEU A 71 -35.77 16.50 -2.96
CA LEU A 71 -35.17 17.22 -1.84
C LEU A 71 -36.12 18.27 -1.26
N GLN A 72 -36.80 19.04 -2.12
CA GLN A 72 -37.80 20.03 -1.69
C GLN A 72 -38.99 19.38 -0.99
N GLU A 73 -39.46 18.22 -1.48
CA GLU A 73 -40.50 17.41 -0.84
C GLU A 73 -40.10 16.96 0.58
N LYS A 74 -38.79 16.76 0.82
CA LYS A 74 -38.21 16.44 2.14
C LYS A 74 -37.88 17.68 2.98
N GLY A 75 -38.18 18.89 2.49
CA GLY A 75 -37.88 20.15 3.18
C GLY A 75 -36.39 20.52 3.21
N LEU A 76 -35.60 20.02 2.25
CA LEU A 76 -34.17 20.31 2.10
C LEU A 76 -33.93 21.35 1.02
N ALA A 77 -32.78 22.03 1.10
CA ALA A 77 -32.35 23.06 0.16
C ALA A 77 -31.36 22.48 -0.87
N PRO A 78 -31.79 22.19 -2.10
CA PRO A 78 -30.89 21.73 -3.16
C PRO A 78 -29.97 22.87 -3.63
N VAL A 79 -28.69 22.57 -3.79
CA VAL A 79 -27.67 23.44 -4.39
C VAL A 79 -27.21 22.78 -5.68
N ALA A 80 -27.81 23.13 -6.81
CA ALA A 80 -27.48 22.53 -8.10
C ALA A 80 -26.39 23.32 -8.84
N THR A 81 -25.33 22.64 -9.28
CA THR A 81 -24.21 23.27 -9.99
C THR A 81 -23.40 22.24 -10.80
N ASP A 82 -22.69 22.70 -11.82
CA ASP A 82 -21.60 21.99 -12.49
C ASP A 82 -20.23 22.65 -12.27
N ASP A 83 -20.16 23.68 -11.42
CA ASP A 83 -18.93 24.30 -10.99
C ASP A 83 -18.28 23.51 -9.85
N ALA A 84 -17.11 22.92 -10.11
CA ALA A 84 -16.34 22.15 -9.13
C ALA A 84 -15.74 23.03 -8.02
N GLY A 85 -15.74 24.37 -8.14
CA GLY A 85 -15.27 25.30 -7.12
C GLY A 85 -15.99 25.18 -5.76
N VAL A 86 -17.13 24.49 -5.71
CA VAL A 86 -17.86 24.17 -4.47
C VAL A 86 -17.20 23.07 -3.63
N PHE A 87 -16.24 22.30 -4.17
CA PHE A 87 -15.53 21.25 -3.44
C PHE A 87 -14.42 21.84 -2.57
N THR A 88 -14.84 22.47 -1.47
CA THR A 88 -13.97 22.98 -0.41
C THR A 88 -14.57 22.57 0.93
N ASP A 89 -13.74 22.41 1.97
CA ASP A 89 -14.21 22.10 3.33
C ASP A 89 -15.29 23.10 3.80
N GLN A 90 -15.09 24.39 3.50
CA GLN A 90 -16.02 25.46 3.89
C GLN A 90 -17.43 25.27 3.30
N GLU A 91 -17.52 24.91 2.02
CA GLU A 91 -18.82 24.73 1.36
C GLU A 91 -19.42 23.35 1.66
N LEU A 92 -18.60 22.29 1.65
CA LEU A 92 -19.05 20.93 1.93
C LEU A 92 -19.50 20.73 3.38
N ALA A 93 -18.94 21.46 4.35
CA ALA A 93 -19.40 21.42 5.76
C ALA A 93 -20.87 21.82 5.95
N LYS A 94 -21.49 22.47 4.96
CA LYS A 94 -22.91 22.87 4.99
C LYS A 94 -23.83 21.80 4.40
N MET A 95 -23.28 20.79 3.73
CA MET A 95 -24.00 19.81 2.93
C MET A 95 -24.28 18.55 3.75
N ALA A 96 -25.53 18.11 3.77
CA ALA A 96 -25.92 16.82 4.36
C ALA A 96 -25.56 15.64 3.45
N ALA A 97 -25.64 15.85 2.14
CA ALA A 97 -25.25 14.90 1.12
C ALA A 97 -24.72 15.61 -0.14
N ILE A 98 -23.90 14.92 -0.91
CA ILE A 98 -23.53 15.28 -2.28
C ILE A 98 -24.12 14.24 -3.26
N VAL A 99 -24.72 14.71 -4.34
CA VAL A 99 -25.39 13.88 -5.36
C VAL A 99 -24.73 14.11 -6.70
N PHE A 100 -24.09 13.08 -7.24
CA PHE A 100 -23.48 13.09 -8.58
C PHE A 100 -24.52 12.61 -9.59
N VAL A 101 -25.02 13.55 -10.39
CA VAL A 101 -26.05 13.31 -11.41
C VAL A 101 -25.39 13.15 -12.77
N ASN A 102 -25.14 11.90 -13.15
CA ASN A 102 -24.59 11.51 -14.45
C ASN A 102 -23.29 12.27 -14.80
N THR A 103 -22.39 12.39 -13.83
CA THR A 103 -21.02 12.90 -14.01
C THR A 103 -20.19 11.92 -14.85
N THR A 104 -19.13 12.38 -15.51
CA THR A 104 -18.21 11.53 -16.32
C THR A 104 -16.82 12.17 -16.42
N GLY A 105 -15.78 11.34 -16.50
CA GLY A 105 -14.39 11.80 -16.66
C GLY A 105 -13.72 12.19 -15.34
N ASP A 106 -12.60 12.89 -15.43
CA ASP A 106 -11.82 13.45 -14.33
C ASP A 106 -12.27 14.90 -14.09
N ILE A 107 -13.08 15.13 -13.05
CA ILE A 107 -13.88 16.36 -12.89
C ILE A 107 -13.43 17.20 -11.70
N LEU A 108 -12.67 16.62 -10.76
CA LEU A 108 -12.16 17.27 -9.55
C LEU A 108 -10.63 17.38 -9.58
N SER A 109 -10.10 18.57 -9.27
CA SER A 109 -8.67 18.73 -9.01
C SER A 109 -8.23 17.98 -7.75
N ALA A 110 -6.93 17.74 -7.58
CA ALA A 110 -6.38 17.10 -6.38
C ALA A 110 -6.85 17.77 -5.06
N SER A 111 -6.97 19.09 -5.04
CA SER A 111 -7.51 19.85 -3.90
C SER A 111 -8.99 19.58 -3.62
N GLN A 112 -9.79 19.48 -4.67
CA GLN A 112 -11.22 19.18 -4.58
C GLN A 112 -11.45 17.72 -4.17
N GLN A 113 -10.59 16.82 -4.63
CA GLN A 113 -10.55 15.42 -4.19
C GLN A 113 -10.26 15.33 -2.68
N VAL A 114 -9.26 16.06 -2.17
CA VAL A 114 -8.96 16.13 -0.73
C VAL A 114 -10.16 16.63 0.09
N ALA A 115 -10.83 17.69 -0.37
CA ALA A 115 -12.02 18.21 0.31
C ALA A 115 -13.17 17.18 0.34
N MET A 116 -13.36 16.43 -0.75
CA MET A 116 -14.37 15.38 -0.83
C MET A 116 -14.06 14.19 0.09
N GLU A 117 -12.80 13.76 0.18
CA GLU A 117 -12.38 12.72 1.13
C GLU A 117 -12.67 13.14 2.57
N ARG A 118 -12.24 14.34 2.94
CA ARG A 118 -12.44 14.89 4.28
C ARG A 118 -13.91 15.04 4.60
N TYR A 119 -14.75 15.45 3.64
CA TYR A 119 -16.20 15.52 3.80
C TYR A 119 -16.84 14.16 4.11
N ILE A 120 -16.46 13.10 3.39
CA ILE A 120 -16.97 11.75 3.66
C ILE A 120 -16.50 11.24 5.03
N GLN A 121 -15.22 11.47 5.36
CA GLN A 121 -14.64 11.13 6.68
C GLN A 121 -15.31 11.84 7.85
N ALA A 122 -15.80 13.06 7.62
CA ALA A 122 -16.54 13.81 8.61
C ALA A 122 -18.01 13.34 8.79
N GLY A 123 -18.44 12.31 8.04
CA GLY A 123 -19.78 11.73 8.12
C GLY A 123 -20.74 12.12 6.99
N GLY A 124 -20.22 12.75 5.92
CA GLY A 124 -21.01 13.21 4.78
C GLY A 124 -21.68 12.07 3.99
N GLY A 125 -22.89 12.34 3.48
CA GLY A 125 -23.60 11.42 2.59
C GLY A 125 -23.19 11.57 1.11
N PHE A 126 -23.21 10.48 0.35
CA PHE A 126 -22.95 10.43 -1.09
C PHE A 126 -24.05 9.66 -1.84
N VAL A 127 -24.47 10.20 -2.99
CA VAL A 127 -25.33 9.52 -3.96
C VAL A 127 -24.73 9.60 -5.36
N GLY A 128 -24.46 8.45 -5.98
CA GLY A 128 -24.06 8.36 -7.40
C GLY A 128 -25.20 7.87 -8.28
N ILE A 129 -25.43 8.53 -9.43
CA ILE A 129 -26.46 8.17 -10.40
C ILE A 129 -25.82 7.85 -11.75
N HIS A 130 -26.21 6.71 -12.33
CA HIS A 130 -25.86 6.19 -13.64
C HIS A 130 -24.37 6.28 -13.98
N SER A 131 -23.91 7.35 -14.62
CA SER A 131 -22.52 7.49 -15.05
C SER A 131 -21.56 7.94 -13.97
N ALA A 132 -22.01 8.09 -12.72
CA ALA A 132 -21.13 8.33 -11.58
C ALA A 132 -20.02 7.24 -11.43
N THR A 133 -20.20 6.03 -11.98
CA THR A 133 -19.14 5.00 -12.06
C THR A 133 -18.13 5.20 -13.19
N ASP A 134 -18.44 6.05 -14.17
CA ASP A 134 -17.56 6.48 -15.28
C ASP A 134 -16.82 7.79 -14.92
N THR A 135 -16.82 8.15 -13.63
CA THR A 135 -16.18 9.35 -13.06
C THR A 135 -14.92 8.93 -12.29
N GLU A 136 -13.82 9.68 -12.41
CA GLU A 136 -12.56 9.57 -11.63
C GLU A 136 -11.84 8.20 -11.69
N HIS A 137 -12.25 7.30 -12.58
CA HIS A 137 -11.80 5.90 -12.53
C HIS A 137 -10.66 5.51 -13.49
N ARG A 138 -10.50 6.25 -14.61
CA ARG A 138 -9.47 5.98 -15.63
C ARG A 138 -8.35 7.01 -15.59
N GLN A 139 -8.69 8.27 -15.87
CA GLN A 139 -7.72 9.37 -16.01
C GLN A 139 -7.29 9.91 -14.65
N GLY A 140 -8.25 10.13 -13.73
CA GLY A 140 -7.95 10.61 -12.37
C GLY A 140 -7.22 9.59 -11.48
N ASN A 141 -7.22 8.30 -11.85
CA ASN A 141 -6.64 7.20 -11.08
C ASN A 141 -6.99 7.22 -9.58
N TRP A 142 -8.13 7.82 -9.22
CA TRP A 142 -8.49 8.10 -7.85
C TRP A 142 -9.30 6.94 -7.28
N HIS A 143 -8.59 5.89 -6.91
CA HIS A 143 -9.19 4.63 -6.45
C HIS A 143 -10.07 4.76 -5.21
N TRP A 144 -9.83 5.78 -4.37
CA TRP A 144 -10.69 6.07 -3.24
C TRP A 144 -12.14 6.35 -3.68
N TYR A 145 -12.33 7.14 -4.75
CA TYR A 145 -13.66 7.42 -5.29
C TYR A 145 -14.34 6.16 -5.85
N GLN A 146 -13.60 5.31 -6.55
CA GLN A 146 -14.15 4.03 -7.06
C GLN A 146 -14.73 3.17 -5.93
N ARG A 147 -14.09 3.20 -4.76
CA ARG A 147 -14.56 2.47 -3.57
C ARG A 147 -15.74 3.15 -2.90
N LEU A 148 -15.76 4.48 -2.82
CA LEU A 148 -16.92 5.25 -2.37
C LEU A 148 -18.16 4.93 -3.22
N VAL A 149 -18.02 4.95 -4.55
CA VAL A 149 -19.13 4.59 -5.44
C VAL A 149 -19.44 3.10 -5.34
N GLY A 150 -18.42 2.26 -5.16
CA GLY A 150 -18.54 0.81 -4.97
C GLY A 150 -18.32 -0.02 -6.24
N ALA A 151 -18.04 0.62 -7.39
CA ALA A 151 -17.69 0.00 -8.65
C ALA A 151 -17.11 1.03 -9.65
N ALA A 152 -16.56 0.54 -10.76
CA ALA A 152 -16.12 1.36 -11.90
C ALA A 152 -16.73 0.90 -13.23
N PHE A 153 -16.99 1.84 -14.15
CA PHE A 153 -17.62 1.57 -15.43
C PHE A 153 -16.73 0.75 -16.38
N LYS A 154 -17.24 -0.39 -16.85
CA LYS A 154 -16.53 -1.26 -17.80
C LYS A 154 -16.99 -1.07 -19.24
N SER A 155 -18.29 -1.24 -19.48
CA SER A 155 -18.92 -1.17 -20.80
C SER A 155 -20.43 -1.03 -20.70
N HIS A 156 -21.11 -0.86 -21.83
CA HIS A 156 -22.56 -0.96 -21.96
C HIS A 156 -22.92 -1.59 -23.32
N PRO A 157 -24.16 -2.08 -23.50
CA PRO A 157 -24.65 -2.56 -24.79
C PRO A 157 -24.61 -1.50 -25.89
N GLY A 158 -24.44 -1.91 -27.15
CA GLY A 158 -24.46 -1.01 -28.31
C GLY A 158 -25.35 -1.50 -29.47
N ASP A 159 -25.61 -2.80 -29.58
CA ASP A 159 -26.41 -3.43 -30.63
C ASP A 159 -27.46 -4.36 -29.97
N PRO A 160 -28.76 -4.27 -30.27
CA PRO A 160 -29.42 -3.38 -31.25
C PRO A 160 -29.57 -1.92 -30.80
N SER A 161 -29.36 -1.64 -29.51
CA SER A 161 -29.41 -0.30 -28.94
C SER A 161 -28.68 -0.30 -27.60
N ASN A 162 -28.19 0.86 -27.20
CA ASN A 162 -27.66 1.08 -25.85
C ASN A 162 -28.78 1.18 -24.80
N VAL A 163 -29.96 1.70 -25.17
CA VAL A 163 -31.15 1.73 -24.31
C VAL A 163 -32.04 0.52 -24.61
N GLN A 164 -32.20 -0.37 -23.63
CA GLN A 164 -32.99 -1.58 -23.80
C GLN A 164 -33.92 -1.80 -22.62
N ARG A 165 -35.08 -2.43 -22.87
CA ARG A 165 -36.00 -2.81 -21.80
C ARG A 165 -35.49 -4.10 -21.13
N ALA A 166 -35.15 -4.03 -19.85
CA ALA A 166 -34.70 -5.19 -19.07
C ALA A 166 -35.56 -5.40 -17.81
N ARG A 167 -35.49 -6.62 -17.27
CA ARG A 167 -36.10 -7.01 -16.01
C ARG A 167 -35.13 -6.75 -14.87
N LEU A 168 -35.59 -5.97 -13.90
CA LEU A 168 -34.92 -5.71 -12.62
C LEU A 168 -35.53 -6.58 -11.53
N LYS A 169 -34.68 -7.08 -10.63
CA LYS A 169 -35.09 -7.84 -9.45
C LYS A 169 -34.61 -7.13 -8.19
N VAL A 170 -35.48 -7.03 -7.20
CA VAL A 170 -35.15 -6.50 -5.89
C VAL A 170 -34.57 -7.61 -5.03
N VAL A 171 -33.32 -7.44 -4.59
CA VAL A 171 -32.60 -8.44 -3.77
C VAL A 171 -32.69 -8.15 -2.27
N ASP A 172 -32.87 -6.89 -1.88
CA ASP A 172 -33.18 -6.49 -0.50
C ASP A 172 -34.49 -5.68 -0.46
N LYS A 173 -35.46 -6.14 0.34
CA LYS A 173 -36.78 -5.50 0.52
C LYS A 173 -36.89 -4.64 1.78
N HIS A 174 -35.84 -4.57 2.59
CA HIS A 174 -35.84 -3.84 3.86
C HIS A 174 -35.29 -2.43 3.71
N HIS A 175 -34.36 -2.21 2.76
CA HIS A 175 -33.76 -0.91 2.53
C HIS A 175 -34.78 0.16 2.05
N PRO A 176 -34.67 1.43 2.50
CA PRO A 176 -35.58 2.51 2.09
C PRO A 176 -35.73 2.67 0.58
N ALA A 177 -34.65 2.47 -0.19
CA ALA A 177 -34.65 2.57 -1.66
C ALA A 177 -35.44 1.47 -2.38
N THR A 178 -35.85 0.39 -1.70
CA THR A 178 -36.43 -0.79 -2.38
C THR A 178 -37.65 -1.37 -1.68
N LYS A 179 -37.92 -0.97 -0.42
CA LYS A 179 -39.03 -1.48 0.40
C LYS A 179 -40.41 -1.34 -0.24
N ASN A 180 -40.62 -0.29 -1.02
CA ASN A 180 -41.90 0.01 -1.67
C ASN A 180 -41.96 -0.43 -3.14
N LEU A 181 -40.87 -0.95 -3.71
CA LEU A 181 -40.84 -1.45 -5.08
C LEU A 181 -41.53 -2.81 -5.18
N PRO A 182 -42.02 -3.25 -6.36
CA PRO A 182 -42.39 -4.65 -6.60
C PRO A 182 -41.17 -5.57 -6.55
N GLY A 183 -41.35 -6.89 -6.37
CA GLY A 183 -40.25 -7.86 -6.32
C GLY A 183 -39.44 -7.94 -7.63
N GLU A 184 -40.13 -7.80 -8.76
CA GLU A 184 -39.54 -7.65 -10.09
C GLU A 184 -40.30 -6.56 -10.85
N PHE A 185 -39.61 -5.83 -11.74
CA PHE A 185 -40.23 -4.87 -12.66
C PHE A 185 -39.39 -4.71 -13.92
N TYR A 186 -39.96 -4.03 -14.92
CA TYR A 186 -39.26 -3.73 -16.17
C TYR A 186 -39.05 -2.23 -16.31
N LEU A 187 -37.86 -1.84 -16.73
CA LEU A 187 -37.49 -0.47 -17.08
C LEU A 187 -36.72 -0.51 -18.40
N ALA A 188 -36.78 0.58 -19.18
CA ALA A 188 -35.92 0.77 -20.33
C ALA A 188 -34.86 1.81 -19.95
N ASP A 189 -33.59 1.40 -20.00
CA ASP A 189 -32.44 2.20 -19.59
C ASP A 189 -31.17 1.67 -20.29
N GLU A 190 -30.01 2.29 -20.02
CA GLU A 190 -28.70 1.78 -20.43
C GLU A 190 -28.06 0.95 -19.29
N TRP A 191 -27.68 -0.29 -19.60
CA TRP A 191 -27.25 -1.27 -18.60
C TRP A 191 -25.72 -1.35 -18.53
N TYR A 192 -25.12 -0.63 -17.59
CA TYR A 192 -23.66 -0.62 -17.39
C TYR A 192 -23.15 -1.94 -16.83
N ASP A 193 -22.10 -2.47 -17.45
CA ASP A 193 -21.21 -3.49 -16.88
C ASP A 193 -20.17 -2.82 -15.98
N PHE A 194 -19.75 -3.51 -14.92
CA PHE A 194 -18.82 -2.97 -13.93
C PHE A 194 -17.56 -3.83 -13.77
N TYR A 195 -16.52 -3.21 -13.22
CA TYR A 195 -15.35 -3.88 -12.64
C TYR A 195 -15.02 -3.24 -11.28
N ALA A 196 -14.02 -3.76 -10.56
CA ALA A 196 -13.58 -3.25 -9.25
C ALA A 196 -14.73 -3.10 -8.24
N LEU A 197 -15.61 -4.10 -8.24
CA LEU A 197 -16.79 -4.21 -7.41
C LEU A 197 -16.39 -4.36 -5.92
N SER A 198 -16.75 -3.38 -5.08
CA SER A 198 -16.43 -3.39 -3.65
C SER A 198 -17.08 -4.57 -2.92
N GLU A 199 -16.33 -5.28 -2.08
CA GLU A 199 -16.85 -6.36 -1.22
C GLU A 199 -17.71 -5.83 -0.05
N GLN A 200 -17.61 -4.54 0.27
CA GLN A 200 -18.36 -3.92 1.37
C GLN A 200 -19.79 -3.53 0.98
N ARG A 201 -20.15 -3.62 -0.31
CA ARG A 201 -21.46 -3.20 -0.80
C ARG A 201 -22.57 -4.16 -0.42
N ASN A 202 -23.76 -3.61 -0.24
CA ASN A 202 -25.01 -4.34 -0.08
C ASN A 202 -25.87 -4.09 -1.32
N ASP A 203 -26.04 -5.13 -2.14
CA ASP A 203 -26.79 -5.04 -3.39
C ASP A 203 -28.30 -4.85 -3.11
N LEU A 204 -28.94 -3.99 -3.90
CA LEU A 204 -30.36 -3.62 -3.79
C LEU A 204 -31.16 -4.09 -5.00
N LEU A 205 -30.61 -3.86 -6.19
CA LEU A 205 -31.19 -4.24 -7.47
C LEU A 205 -30.17 -5.02 -8.30
N VAL A 206 -30.65 -6.06 -8.99
CA VAL A 206 -29.92 -6.73 -10.07
C VAL A 206 -30.71 -6.66 -11.36
N VAL A 207 -30.03 -6.58 -12.49
CA VAL A 207 -30.64 -6.67 -13.83
C VAL A 207 -30.47 -8.08 -14.40
N ASP A 208 -31.50 -8.60 -15.05
CA ASP A 208 -31.47 -9.94 -15.66
C ASP A 208 -30.96 -9.85 -17.10
N GLU A 209 -29.72 -10.25 -17.34
CA GLU A 209 -29.10 -10.22 -18.68
C GLU A 209 -29.84 -11.05 -19.74
N ARG A 210 -30.69 -12.00 -19.34
CA ARG A 210 -31.52 -12.77 -20.30
C ARG A 210 -32.69 -11.97 -20.87
N SER A 211 -32.94 -10.78 -20.33
CA SER A 211 -34.05 -9.91 -20.75
C SER A 211 -33.64 -8.80 -21.72
N TYR A 212 -32.33 -8.64 -21.98
CA TYR A 212 -31.77 -7.69 -22.95
C TYR A 212 -30.58 -8.32 -23.69
N GLN A 213 -29.94 -7.60 -24.62
CA GLN A 213 -28.78 -8.09 -25.38
C GLN A 213 -27.53 -7.27 -25.07
N GLY A 214 -26.37 -7.93 -25.00
CA GLY A 214 -25.06 -7.27 -24.91
C GLY A 214 -24.48 -7.06 -23.51
N GLY A 215 -25.12 -7.58 -22.45
CA GLY A 215 -24.56 -7.62 -21.10
C GLY A 215 -23.31 -8.52 -21.00
N LYS A 216 -22.38 -8.17 -20.12
CA LYS A 216 -21.08 -8.85 -19.93
C LYS A 216 -20.76 -9.11 -18.46
N HIS A 217 -21.73 -8.97 -17.57
CA HIS A 217 -21.59 -9.22 -16.15
C HIS A 217 -21.87 -10.69 -15.78
N GLY A 218 -22.64 -11.40 -16.61
CA GLY A 218 -22.94 -12.82 -16.44
C GLY A 218 -24.18 -13.08 -15.59
N ASP A 219 -24.16 -14.16 -14.80
CA ASP A 219 -25.35 -14.66 -14.08
C ASP A 219 -25.85 -13.72 -12.96
N TYR A 220 -24.99 -12.83 -12.47
CA TYR A 220 -25.31 -11.88 -11.41
C TYR A 220 -24.80 -10.48 -11.79
N HIS A 221 -25.74 -9.58 -12.08
CA HIS A 221 -25.46 -8.21 -12.54
C HIS A 221 -26.06 -7.18 -11.56
N PRO A 222 -25.31 -6.74 -10.54
CA PRO A 222 -25.76 -5.70 -9.63
C PRO A 222 -25.86 -4.35 -10.35
N ILE A 223 -26.93 -3.60 -10.08
CA ILE A 223 -27.18 -2.30 -10.74
C ILE A 223 -27.58 -1.21 -9.74
N ALA A 224 -27.79 -1.52 -8.47
CA ALA A 224 -27.89 -0.53 -7.39
C ALA A 224 -27.48 -1.15 -6.06
N TRP A 225 -26.81 -0.37 -5.20
CA TRP A 225 -26.27 -0.85 -3.92
C TRP A 225 -26.03 0.31 -2.93
N TYR A 226 -25.71 -0.04 -1.68
CA TYR A 226 -25.34 0.90 -0.64
C TYR A 226 -24.25 0.34 0.29
N HIS A 227 -23.52 1.21 0.97
CA HIS A 227 -22.62 0.84 2.07
C HIS A 227 -22.19 2.06 2.88
N GLU A 228 -21.62 1.81 4.06
CA GLU A 228 -20.81 2.80 4.78
C GLU A 228 -19.39 2.77 4.21
N PHE A 229 -18.79 3.94 4.05
CA PHE A 229 -17.45 4.07 3.48
C PHE A 229 -16.70 5.23 4.13
N ASP A 230 -15.54 4.94 4.69
CA ASP A 230 -14.58 5.92 5.23
C ASP A 230 -15.26 7.00 6.10
N GLY A 231 -16.14 6.59 7.03
CA GLY A 231 -16.88 7.48 7.94
C GLY A 231 -18.25 7.95 7.43
N GLY A 232 -18.50 7.92 6.13
CA GLY A 232 -19.76 8.36 5.51
C GLY A 232 -20.64 7.23 4.99
N ARG A 233 -21.72 7.61 4.29
CA ARG A 233 -22.69 6.69 3.67
C ARG A 233 -22.77 6.91 2.18
N ALA A 234 -22.69 5.83 1.41
CA ALA A 234 -22.77 5.85 -0.04
C ALA A 234 -23.95 5.04 -0.56
N PHE A 235 -24.74 5.63 -1.45
CA PHE A 235 -25.75 4.95 -2.25
C PHE A 235 -25.43 5.15 -3.73
N TYR A 236 -25.59 4.09 -4.52
CA TYR A 236 -25.42 4.16 -5.97
C TYR A 236 -26.57 3.46 -6.69
N THR A 237 -26.98 4.04 -7.82
CA THR A 237 -27.88 3.40 -8.78
C THR A 237 -27.34 3.61 -10.19
N GLY A 238 -27.18 2.53 -10.94
CA GLY A 238 -26.78 2.54 -12.36
C GLY A 238 -27.93 2.89 -13.31
N LEU A 239 -29.13 3.14 -12.78
CA LEU A 239 -30.29 3.63 -13.52
C LEU A 239 -30.20 5.15 -13.70
N GLY A 240 -30.86 5.68 -14.74
CA GLY A 240 -30.93 7.13 -14.97
C GLY A 240 -30.23 7.61 -16.23
N HIS A 241 -29.98 6.75 -17.22
CA HIS A 241 -29.44 7.17 -18.51
C HIS A 241 -30.39 8.11 -19.25
N THR A 242 -31.70 7.80 -19.24
CA THR A 242 -32.72 8.49 -20.02
C THR A 242 -33.50 9.53 -19.20
N ALA A 243 -34.02 10.57 -19.86
CA ALA A 243 -34.89 11.54 -19.21
C ALA A 243 -36.21 10.89 -18.72
N GLU A 244 -36.71 9.89 -19.45
CA GLU A 244 -37.89 9.12 -19.12
C GLU A 244 -37.73 8.32 -17.82
N THR A 245 -36.52 7.81 -17.53
CA THR A 245 -36.24 7.13 -16.26
C THR A 245 -36.53 8.06 -15.07
N PHE A 246 -36.13 9.33 -15.12
CA PHE A 246 -36.38 10.31 -14.05
C PHE A 246 -37.86 10.67 -13.84
N ALA A 247 -38.72 10.40 -14.84
CA ALA A 247 -40.17 10.55 -14.73
C ALA A 247 -40.88 9.28 -14.24
N ASN A 248 -40.18 8.13 -14.20
CA ASN A 248 -40.76 6.86 -13.81
C ASN A 248 -41.06 6.81 -12.30
N PRO A 249 -42.31 6.50 -11.87
CA PRO A 249 -42.66 6.46 -10.45
C PRO A 249 -41.84 5.48 -9.61
N LEU A 250 -41.49 4.31 -10.17
CA LEU A 250 -40.68 3.32 -9.46
C LEU A 250 -39.24 3.81 -9.29
N PHE A 251 -38.69 4.47 -10.29
CA PHE A 251 -37.35 5.05 -10.16
C PHE A 251 -37.31 6.23 -9.20
N ARG A 252 -38.33 7.10 -9.20
CA ARG A 252 -38.44 8.20 -8.23
C ARG A 252 -38.55 7.68 -6.78
N GLU A 253 -39.31 6.61 -6.56
CA GLU A 253 -39.37 5.94 -5.25
C GLU A 253 -38.00 5.38 -4.84
N HIS A 254 -37.31 4.71 -5.78
CA HIS A 254 -35.98 4.16 -5.56
C HIS A 254 -34.96 5.26 -5.19
N LEU A 255 -34.92 6.33 -5.96
CA LEU A 255 -34.05 7.47 -5.76
C LEU A 255 -34.36 8.20 -4.45
N SER A 256 -35.64 8.38 -4.11
CA SER A 256 -36.07 9.00 -2.85
C SER A 256 -35.59 8.22 -1.64
N GLY A 257 -35.68 6.89 -1.66
CA GLY A 257 -35.18 6.05 -0.59
C GLY A 257 -33.65 5.93 -0.56
N GLY A 258 -32.96 6.05 -1.70
CA GLY A 258 -31.50 6.18 -1.75
C GLY A 258 -31.03 7.48 -1.09
N LEU A 259 -31.72 8.59 -1.36
CA LEU A 259 -31.51 9.86 -0.67
C LEU A 259 -31.77 9.73 0.84
N ASP A 260 -32.84 9.03 1.27
CA ASP A 260 -33.10 8.81 2.70
C ASP A 260 -31.96 8.08 3.42
N TYR A 261 -31.30 7.13 2.75
CA TYR A 261 -30.14 6.44 3.30
C TYR A 261 -28.93 7.37 3.45
N ALA A 262 -28.56 8.08 2.36
CA ALA A 262 -27.41 9.00 2.39
C ALA A 262 -27.61 10.14 3.40
N LEU A 263 -28.86 10.59 3.57
CA LEU A 263 -29.27 11.66 4.48
C LEU A 263 -29.64 11.19 5.89
N ALA A 264 -29.36 9.94 6.27
CA ALA A 264 -29.59 9.51 7.65
C ALA A 264 -28.83 10.46 8.62
N ASP A 265 -29.39 10.78 9.77
CA ASP A 265 -28.84 11.71 10.79
C ASP A 265 -28.81 13.21 10.44
N ARG A 266 -28.20 13.60 9.30
CA ARG A 266 -27.91 15.01 8.94
C ARG A 266 -27.28 15.82 10.09
N ALA A 267 -26.52 15.15 10.96
CA ALA A 267 -25.80 15.81 12.03
C ALA A 267 -24.74 16.76 11.43
N PRO A 268 -24.30 17.79 12.17
CA PRO A 268 -23.10 18.54 11.80
C PRO A 268 -21.93 17.59 11.52
N LEU A 269 -21.16 17.88 10.47
CA LEU A 269 -20.00 17.08 10.11
C LEU A 269 -18.88 17.26 11.14
N ASP A 270 -18.18 16.17 11.42
CA ASP A 270 -17.11 16.11 12.41
C ASP A 270 -15.75 16.00 11.71
N TYR A 271 -15.20 17.14 11.33
CA TYR A 271 -13.90 17.21 10.63
C TYR A 271 -12.70 16.83 11.51
N GLU A 272 -12.86 16.65 12.82
CA GLU A 272 -11.82 16.09 13.69
C GLU A 272 -11.55 14.61 13.37
N LYS A 273 -12.52 13.91 12.75
CA LYS A 273 -12.36 12.53 12.26
C LYS A 273 -11.67 12.44 10.90
N SER A 274 -11.56 13.57 10.19
CA SER A 274 -11.01 13.61 8.85
C SER A 274 -9.49 13.71 8.88
N LYS A 275 -8.83 13.04 7.94
CA LYS A 275 -7.38 13.19 7.75
C LYS A 275 -7.05 14.67 7.53
N PRO A 276 -5.97 15.23 8.10
CA PRO A 276 -5.62 16.62 7.86
C PRO A 276 -5.41 16.90 6.37
N ASP A 277 -5.60 18.15 5.95
CA ASP A 277 -5.40 18.52 4.54
C ASP A 277 -3.96 18.21 4.12
N SER A 278 -3.82 17.27 3.21
CA SER A 278 -2.52 16.72 2.81
C SER A 278 -1.60 17.74 2.15
N ARG A 279 -2.14 18.87 1.66
CA ARG A 279 -1.37 19.94 1.03
C ARG A 279 -0.59 20.79 2.04
N ARG A 280 -0.83 20.59 3.33
CA ARG A 280 -0.10 21.23 4.43
C ARG A 280 1.18 20.51 4.79
N PHE A 281 1.40 19.32 4.23
CA PHE A 281 2.68 18.63 4.37
C PHE A 281 3.70 19.19 3.38
N LYS A 282 4.95 19.33 3.84
CA LYS A 282 6.08 19.75 3.02
C LYS A 282 7.28 18.86 3.29
N GLN A 283 8.03 18.55 2.23
CA GLN A 283 9.31 17.87 2.38
C GLN A 283 10.41 18.88 2.69
N LYS A 284 11.04 18.73 3.86
CA LYS A 284 12.25 19.47 4.22
C LYS A 284 13.49 18.68 3.88
N VAL A 285 14.14 19.02 2.76
CA VAL A 285 15.40 18.41 2.34
C VAL A 285 16.55 18.95 3.19
N LEU A 286 17.34 18.04 3.77
CA LEU A 286 18.49 18.38 4.62
C LEU A 286 19.81 18.24 3.89
N VAL A 287 19.96 17.17 3.11
CA VAL A 287 21.14 16.90 2.29
C VAL A 287 20.72 16.14 1.04
N LYS A 288 21.47 16.33 -0.05
CA LYS A 288 21.23 15.70 -1.36
C LYS A 288 22.53 15.22 -2.01
N ASN A 289 22.42 14.55 -3.16
CA ASN A 289 23.55 14.01 -3.94
C ASN A 289 24.38 13.00 -3.13
N LEU A 290 23.70 12.20 -2.32
CA LEU A 290 24.28 11.02 -1.69
C LEU A 290 24.59 9.97 -2.76
N VAL A 291 25.57 9.12 -2.50
CA VAL A 291 25.99 7.98 -3.36
C VAL A 291 25.52 6.70 -2.69
N GLU A 292 24.59 5.97 -3.29
CA GLU A 292 24.03 4.74 -2.71
C GLU A 292 23.76 4.81 -1.18
N PRO A 293 22.97 5.79 -0.70
CA PRO A 293 22.60 5.84 0.71
C PRO A 293 21.64 4.70 1.02
N ILE A 294 21.90 3.95 2.09
CA ILE A 294 21.08 2.74 2.39
C ILE A 294 20.60 2.64 3.83
N SER A 295 21.19 3.41 4.75
CA SER A 295 20.79 3.41 6.15
C SER A 295 21.09 4.77 6.76
N PHE A 296 20.26 5.22 7.69
CA PHE A 296 20.53 6.38 8.51
C PHE A 296 20.06 6.17 9.95
N ASP A 297 20.55 7.00 10.86
CA ASP A 297 19.95 7.14 12.19
C ASP A 297 20.15 8.57 12.71
N ILE A 298 19.34 8.98 13.68
CA ILE A 298 19.29 10.35 14.20
C ILE A 298 19.58 10.32 15.69
N SER A 299 20.46 11.23 16.14
CA SER A 299 20.73 11.43 17.56
C SER A 299 19.46 11.82 18.33
N ALA A 300 19.34 11.35 19.57
CA ALA A 300 18.15 11.56 20.41
C ALA A 300 17.81 13.05 20.66
N ASP A 301 18.78 13.95 20.54
CA ASP A 301 18.60 15.40 20.68
C ASP A 301 18.38 16.13 19.34
N TYR A 302 18.26 15.37 18.24
CA TYR A 302 18.09 15.87 16.87
C TYR A 302 19.20 16.82 16.40
N SER A 303 20.38 16.79 17.02
CA SER A 303 21.51 17.66 16.63
C SER A 303 22.30 17.12 15.45
N ALA A 304 22.24 15.81 15.20
CA ALA A 304 22.98 15.13 14.15
C ALA A 304 22.25 13.89 13.59
N ALA A 305 22.61 13.51 12.36
CA ALA A 305 22.30 12.21 11.78
C ALA A 305 23.56 11.53 11.24
N MET A 306 23.55 10.20 11.25
CA MET A 306 24.49 9.37 10.51
C MET A 306 23.86 8.88 9.21
N ILE A 307 24.64 8.80 8.13
CA ILE A 307 24.19 8.25 6.85
C ILE A 307 25.23 7.24 6.37
N GLY A 308 24.82 5.98 6.25
CA GLY A 308 25.62 4.89 5.70
C GLY A 308 25.45 4.79 4.18
N GLN A 309 26.57 4.74 3.47
CA GLN A 309 26.62 4.50 2.04
C GLN A 309 27.19 3.10 1.79
N ARG A 310 26.56 2.34 0.87
CA ARG A 310 26.84 0.90 0.67
C ARG A 310 28.34 0.61 0.50
N GLN A 311 29.07 1.44 -0.22
CA GLN A 311 30.51 1.30 -0.49
C GLN A 311 31.43 1.53 0.73
N GLY A 312 30.89 1.53 1.95
CA GLY A 312 31.66 1.59 3.20
C GLY A 312 31.80 2.99 3.79
N LYS A 313 31.23 4.03 3.18
CA LYS A 313 31.37 5.40 3.68
C LYS A 313 30.30 5.72 4.71
N LEU A 314 30.72 6.16 5.89
CA LEU A 314 29.83 6.66 6.95
C LEU A 314 29.95 8.18 7.06
N LEU A 315 28.82 8.86 7.03
CA LEU A 315 28.72 10.31 7.03
C LEU A 315 28.05 10.82 8.30
N TRP A 316 28.47 12.00 8.75
CA TRP A 316 27.85 12.80 9.81
C TRP A 316 27.22 14.04 9.18
N LEU A 317 25.94 14.28 9.46
CA LEU A 317 25.21 15.49 9.10
C LEU A 317 24.94 16.31 10.37
N ASP A 318 25.46 17.54 10.43
CA ASP A 318 25.10 18.51 11.47
C ASP A 318 23.75 19.15 11.14
N MET A 319 22.74 19.01 12.01
CA MET A 319 21.39 19.48 11.72
C MET A 319 21.27 21.00 11.71
N SER A 320 22.16 21.69 12.44
CA SER A 320 22.11 23.15 12.57
C SER A 320 22.77 23.87 11.39
N THR A 321 23.89 23.34 10.91
CA THR A 321 24.63 23.95 9.79
C THR A 321 24.35 23.28 8.45
N GLN A 322 23.76 22.08 8.46
CA GLN A 322 23.62 21.19 7.31
C GLN A 322 24.97 20.78 6.70
N ASP A 323 26.06 20.88 7.46
CA ASP A 323 27.37 20.44 7.01
C ASP A 323 27.47 18.90 7.06
N LEU A 324 27.92 18.33 5.95
CA LEU A 324 28.16 16.90 5.79
C LEU A 324 29.65 16.59 5.90
N HIS A 325 30.01 15.65 6.78
CA HIS A 325 31.39 15.23 7.01
C HIS A 325 31.52 13.71 6.92
N THR A 326 32.66 13.21 6.43
CA THR A 326 32.96 11.77 6.51
C THR A 326 33.41 11.42 7.92
N MET A 327 32.71 10.49 8.58
CA MET A 327 33.11 9.94 9.88
C MET A 327 34.22 8.90 9.72
N ALA A 328 34.04 7.98 8.78
CA ALA A 328 34.96 6.89 8.45
C ALA A 328 34.66 6.29 7.07
N GLU A 329 35.63 5.52 6.57
CA GLU A 329 35.49 4.64 5.41
C GLU A 329 35.86 3.23 5.87
N PHE A 330 34.89 2.32 5.86
CA PHE A 330 35.04 0.92 6.22
C PHE A 330 35.66 0.14 5.06
N GLU A 331 36.57 -0.77 5.37
CA GLU A 331 36.97 -1.81 4.43
C GLU A 331 35.86 -2.88 4.39
N VAL A 332 35.05 -2.83 3.33
CA VAL A 332 33.89 -3.72 3.17
C VAL A 332 34.04 -4.61 1.94
N PHE A 333 33.42 -5.78 1.99
CA PHE A 333 33.19 -6.58 0.79
C PHE A 333 32.08 -5.93 -0.05
N ALA A 334 32.48 -5.06 -0.96
CA ALA A 334 31.60 -4.44 -1.95
C ALA A 334 32.27 -4.57 -3.33
N PRO A 335 32.19 -5.76 -3.98
CA PRO A 335 32.72 -5.90 -5.33
C PRO A 335 32.02 -4.88 -6.25
N LYS A 336 32.70 -4.39 -7.30
CA LYS A 336 32.14 -3.44 -8.29
C LYS A 336 30.99 -4.01 -9.15
N LYS A 337 30.27 -5.02 -8.65
CA LYS A 337 29.08 -5.62 -9.22
C LYS A 337 27.89 -5.15 -8.39
N ASN A 338 26.78 -4.88 -9.05
CA ASN A 338 25.47 -4.56 -8.47
C ASN A 338 25.05 -5.62 -7.44
N ILE A 339 25.41 -5.46 -6.17
CA ILE A 339 25.21 -6.45 -5.09
C ILE A 339 24.87 -5.75 -3.77
N GLU A 340 24.17 -6.45 -2.87
CA GLU A 340 23.68 -5.88 -1.61
C GLU A 340 24.74 -5.75 -0.50
N PHE A 341 25.93 -6.35 -0.66
CA PHE A 341 26.97 -6.32 0.37
C PHE A 341 27.65 -4.95 0.48
N GLY A 342 28.07 -4.61 1.71
CA GLY A 342 28.76 -3.35 1.98
C GLY A 342 28.68 -2.95 3.45
N LEU A 343 28.74 -1.65 3.73
CA LEU A 343 28.15 -1.12 4.97
C LEU A 343 26.63 -1.28 4.82
N VAL A 344 25.96 -1.87 5.80
CA VAL A 344 24.55 -2.29 5.72
C VAL A 344 23.66 -1.42 6.61
N ALA A 345 24.02 -1.21 7.87
CA ALA A 345 23.18 -0.49 8.83
C ALA A 345 24.01 0.26 9.87
N VAL A 346 23.46 1.33 10.42
CA VAL A 346 24.05 2.10 11.53
C VAL A 346 23.00 2.49 12.56
N ALA A 347 23.41 2.64 13.82
CA ALA A 347 22.57 3.16 14.88
C ALA A 347 23.39 3.94 15.91
N PHE A 348 22.85 5.03 16.43
CA PHE A 348 23.35 5.67 17.63
C PHE A 348 23.02 4.82 18.85
N ASP A 349 23.91 4.82 19.85
CA ASP A 349 23.50 4.38 21.17
C ASP A 349 22.42 5.32 21.74
N PRO A 350 21.37 4.83 22.43
CA PRO A 350 20.37 5.70 23.04
C PRO A 350 20.95 6.72 24.04
N ASN A 351 22.13 6.45 24.59
CA ASN A 351 22.87 7.33 25.48
C ASN A 351 24.08 8.01 24.80
N PHE A 352 24.04 8.17 23.47
CA PHE A 352 25.12 8.75 22.67
C PHE A 352 25.63 10.08 23.21
N ALA A 353 24.74 10.96 23.66
CA ALA A 353 25.10 12.26 24.24
C ALA A 353 26.11 12.16 25.39
N ASN A 354 26.17 11.02 26.09
CA ASN A 354 27.06 10.80 27.23
C ASN A 354 28.21 9.83 26.94
N ASN A 355 28.02 8.83 26.07
CA ASN A 355 29.03 7.79 25.82
C ASN A 355 29.73 7.88 24.46
N GLN A 356 29.17 8.63 23.51
CA GLN A 356 29.66 8.74 22.14
C GLN A 356 29.82 7.39 21.42
N ILE A 357 28.95 6.41 21.72
CA ILE A 357 28.99 5.08 21.10
C ILE A 357 28.01 4.97 19.94
N ILE A 358 28.45 4.34 18.85
CA ILE A 358 27.59 3.98 17.71
C ILE A 358 27.79 2.50 17.36
N TYR A 359 26.81 1.95 16.64
CA TYR A 359 26.81 0.58 16.14
C TYR A 359 26.80 0.60 14.62
N ALA A 360 27.55 -0.29 14.00
CA ALA A 360 27.58 -0.46 12.55
C ALA A 360 27.56 -1.95 12.18
N MET A 361 26.77 -2.28 11.16
CA MET A 361 26.71 -3.61 10.57
C MET A 361 27.23 -3.56 9.13
N TYR A 362 28.19 -4.42 8.77
CA TYR A 362 28.85 -4.40 7.47
C TYR A 362 29.36 -5.78 7.07
N ASN A 363 29.55 -5.98 5.76
CA ASN A 363 30.09 -7.21 5.19
C ASN A 363 31.59 -7.12 4.93
N LEU A 364 32.31 -8.19 5.20
CA LEU A 364 33.73 -8.36 4.87
C LEU A 364 34.01 -9.78 4.41
N ALA A 365 35.15 -9.99 3.74
CA ALA A 365 35.65 -11.34 3.49
C ALA A 365 36.10 -11.98 4.81
N ASP A 366 35.84 -13.28 4.98
CA ASP A 366 36.37 -14.00 6.14
C ASP A 366 37.84 -14.41 5.89
N GLU A 367 38.76 -13.76 6.60
CA GLU A 367 40.20 -14.06 6.49
C GLU A 367 40.59 -15.42 7.08
N SER A 368 39.76 -16.00 7.95
CA SER A 368 40.03 -17.34 8.51
C SER A 368 39.80 -18.46 7.50
N GLY A 369 38.94 -18.21 6.50
CA GLY A 369 38.49 -19.18 5.52
C GLY A 369 37.46 -20.19 6.05
N GLU A 370 36.87 -19.96 7.22
CA GLU A 370 35.79 -20.80 7.75
C GLU A 370 34.45 -20.52 7.07
N ALA A 371 34.22 -19.27 6.65
CA ALA A 371 33.12 -18.82 5.81
C ALA A 371 33.66 -18.12 4.55
N GLU A 372 32.77 -17.78 3.61
CA GLU A 372 33.15 -16.96 2.45
C GLU A 372 33.17 -15.47 2.82
N LEU A 373 32.11 -15.03 3.50
CA LEU A 373 31.91 -13.67 3.97
C LEU A 373 31.45 -13.68 5.43
N LEU A 374 31.63 -12.55 6.11
CA LEU A 374 31.01 -12.27 7.40
C LEU A 374 30.11 -11.05 7.25
N GLN A 375 28.93 -11.08 7.88
CA GLN A 375 28.18 -9.90 8.24
C GLN A 375 28.47 -9.59 9.70
N ARG A 376 29.28 -8.56 9.93
CA ARG A 376 29.79 -8.16 11.24
C ARG A 376 28.93 -7.07 11.84
N LEU A 377 28.59 -7.21 13.11
CA LEU A 377 28.05 -6.14 13.96
C LEU A 377 29.12 -5.72 14.96
N SER A 378 29.51 -4.45 14.92
CA SER A 378 30.50 -3.87 15.83
C SER A 378 29.98 -2.59 16.48
N GLN A 379 30.51 -2.28 17.65
CA GLN A 379 30.36 -0.97 18.28
C GLN A 379 31.67 -0.18 18.23
N PHE A 380 31.57 1.14 18.20
CA PHE A 380 32.67 2.08 18.05
C PHE A 380 32.44 3.33 18.90
N THR A 381 33.53 4.05 19.20
CA THR A 381 33.49 5.37 19.84
C THR A 381 33.67 6.48 18.80
N VAL A 382 32.94 7.58 18.97
CA VAL A 382 33.05 8.80 18.17
C VAL A 382 33.88 9.85 18.93
N VAL A 383 34.83 10.47 18.24
CA VAL A 383 35.66 11.57 18.74
C VAL A 383 35.68 12.69 17.69
N ASP A 384 35.28 13.90 18.07
CA ASP A 384 35.22 15.07 17.19
C ASP A 384 34.49 14.80 15.86
N LYS A 385 33.31 14.16 15.94
CA LYS A 385 32.46 13.76 14.79
C LYS A 385 33.14 12.76 13.83
N LYS A 386 34.22 12.10 14.25
CA LYS A 386 34.89 11.02 13.52
C LYS A 386 34.79 9.71 14.27
N LEU A 387 34.76 8.60 13.54
CA LEU A 387 34.78 7.28 14.16
C LEU A 387 36.24 6.90 14.52
N ASP A 388 36.48 6.54 15.77
CA ASP A 388 37.76 5.94 16.15
C ASP A 388 37.75 4.46 15.75
N MET A 389 38.28 4.16 14.56
CA MET A 389 38.35 2.78 14.05
C MET A 389 39.15 1.83 14.96
N SER A 390 40.06 2.35 15.79
CA SER A 390 40.82 1.51 16.74
C SER A 390 40.00 1.10 17.98
N SER A 391 38.84 1.73 18.18
CA SER A 391 37.92 1.44 19.28
C SER A 391 36.96 0.28 19.00
N GLU A 392 37.02 -0.33 17.81
CA GLU A 392 36.12 -1.40 17.40
C GLU A 392 36.00 -2.50 18.47
N GLN A 393 34.78 -2.82 18.84
CA GLN A 393 34.45 -4.04 19.57
C GLN A 393 33.45 -4.85 18.76
N VAL A 394 33.90 -5.99 18.23
CA VAL A 394 33.05 -6.94 17.51
C VAL A 394 32.06 -7.56 18.48
N LEU A 395 30.77 -7.44 18.17
CA LEU A 395 29.70 -8.06 18.94
C LEU A 395 29.32 -9.41 18.34
N LEU A 396 29.12 -9.46 17.02
CA LEU A 396 28.72 -10.66 16.30
C LEU A 396 29.42 -10.72 14.94
N ASP A 397 29.89 -11.91 14.58
CA ASP A 397 30.26 -12.28 13.22
C ASP A 397 29.30 -13.37 12.73
N ILE A 398 28.50 -13.04 11.71
CA ILE A 398 27.52 -13.95 11.13
C ILE A 398 28.04 -14.45 9.77
N PRO A 399 28.29 -15.76 9.60
CA PRO A 399 28.72 -16.34 8.34
C PRO A 399 27.71 -16.09 7.22
N ASN A 400 28.17 -15.50 6.11
CA ASN A 400 27.41 -15.34 4.87
C ASN A 400 28.10 -16.05 3.71
N ASP A 401 27.29 -16.51 2.77
CA ASP A 401 27.69 -17.01 1.47
C ASP A 401 27.84 -15.85 0.49
N ASN A 402 28.81 -15.93 -0.42
CA ASN A 402 29.04 -14.95 -1.48
C ASN A 402 28.04 -15.15 -2.64
N THR A 403 26.76 -15.03 -2.32
CA THR A 403 25.64 -14.97 -3.24
C THR A 403 25.13 -13.53 -3.37
N CYS A 404 24.23 -13.26 -4.31
CA CYS A 404 23.91 -11.88 -4.67
C CYS A 404 23.10 -11.08 -3.64
N CYS A 405 22.46 -11.73 -2.66
CA CYS A 405 21.21 -11.14 -2.17
C CYS A 405 20.87 -11.47 -0.70
N HIS A 406 20.04 -10.59 -0.13
CA HIS A 406 19.36 -10.63 1.16
C HIS A 406 20.27 -10.46 2.37
N THR A 407 20.83 -9.27 2.51
CA THR A 407 21.60 -8.89 3.70
C THR A 407 20.73 -8.49 4.89
N GLY A 408 19.42 -8.26 4.70
CA GLY A 408 18.60 -7.52 5.67
C GLY A 408 19.05 -6.08 5.74
N GLY A 409 19.03 -5.46 6.93
CA GLY A 409 19.86 -4.28 7.13
C GLY A 409 19.30 -3.13 7.94
N ASN A 410 18.71 -3.40 9.10
CA ASN A 410 18.31 -2.33 10.02
C ASN A 410 18.67 -2.65 11.48
N LEU A 411 18.97 -1.59 12.23
CA LEU A 411 19.38 -1.62 13.63
C LEU A 411 18.47 -0.66 14.39
N GLU A 412 17.75 -1.15 15.40
CA GLU A 412 16.88 -0.32 16.22
C GLU A 412 16.99 -0.65 17.69
N PHE A 413 16.91 0.38 18.54
CA PHE A 413 16.91 0.21 19.98
C PHE A 413 15.50 0.28 20.54
N ASP A 414 15.18 -0.60 21.49
CA ASP A 414 14.02 -0.39 22.36
C ASP A 414 14.35 0.58 23.50
N ARG A 415 13.31 1.10 24.16
CA ARG A 415 13.44 1.98 25.34
C ARG A 415 14.17 1.37 26.54
N TYR A 416 14.47 0.07 26.54
CA TYR A 416 15.23 -0.62 27.58
C TYR A 416 16.71 -0.78 27.23
N GLY A 417 17.14 -0.30 26.05
CA GLY A 417 18.52 -0.40 25.59
C GLY A 417 18.87 -1.75 24.96
N ASN A 418 17.89 -2.54 24.55
CA ASN A 418 18.13 -3.71 23.72
C ASN A 418 18.22 -3.30 22.26
N LEU A 419 19.22 -3.85 21.57
CA LEU A 419 19.43 -3.68 20.14
C LEU A 419 18.76 -4.82 19.38
N PHE A 420 17.89 -4.44 18.45
CA PHE A 420 17.30 -5.32 17.45
C PHE A 420 18.14 -5.27 16.17
N VAL A 421 18.39 -6.44 15.59
CA VAL A 421 19.27 -6.60 14.41
C VAL A 421 18.55 -7.41 13.34
N ALA A 422 18.20 -6.78 12.22
CA ALA A 422 17.49 -7.42 11.12
C ALA A 422 18.48 -8.04 10.10
N LEU A 423 18.40 -9.37 9.93
CA LEU A 423 19.30 -10.15 9.09
C LEU A 423 18.51 -10.93 8.03
N GLY A 424 18.90 -10.76 6.77
CA GLY A 424 18.34 -11.54 5.67
C GLY A 424 18.81 -12.99 5.67
N ASP A 425 18.14 -13.82 4.88
CA ASP A 425 18.35 -15.26 4.80
C ASP A 425 19.60 -15.67 4.01
N ASN A 426 20.17 -14.73 3.27
CA ASN A 426 21.31 -14.90 2.38
C ASN A 426 21.17 -16.16 1.50
N SER A 427 19.96 -16.40 0.99
CA SER A 427 19.59 -17.55 0.17
C SER A 427 18.87 -17.12 -1.10
N ASN A 428 19.24 -17.69 -2.23
CA ASN A 428 18.80 -17.26 -3.54
C ASN A 428 17.56 -18.06 -4.02
N PRO A 429 16.47 -17.41 -4.49
CA PRO A 429 15.24 -18.10 -4.86
C PRO A 429 15.19 -18.62 -6.31
N PHE A 430 16.14 -18.25 -7.19
CA PHE A 430 15.99 -18.43 -8.65
C PHE A 430 15.90 -19.89 -9.11
N GLU A 431 16.54 -20.84 -8.42
CA GLU A 431 16.41 -22.28 -8.72
C GLU A 431 15.05 -22.88 -8.27
N SER A 432 14.25 -22.11 -7.56
CA SER A 432 12.96 -22.54 -7.01
C SER A 432 11.79 -21.84 -7.70
N ASN A 433 11.93 -21.46 -8.98
CA ASN A 433 10.92 -20.72 -9.74
C ASN A 433 10.43 -19.47 -8.99
N ASP A 434 11.38 -18.75 -8.38
CA ASP A 434 11.13 -17.55 -7.60
C ASP A 434 10.15 -17.77 -6.43
N SER A 435 10.13 -18.98 -5.86
CA SER A 435 9.36 -19.35 -4.66
C SER A 435 10.28 -19.57 -3.45
N GLY A 436 9.74 -20.14 -2.35
CA GLY A 436 10.52 -20.49 -1.16
C GLY A 436 11.65 -21.49 -1.47
N PRO A 437 12.94 -21.11 -1.36
CA PRO A 437 14.03 -21.99 -1.73
C PRO A 437 14.29 -23.05 -0.66
N MET A 438 14.26 -24.33 -1.05
CA MET A 438 14.41 -25.49 -0.15
C MET A 438 15.21 -26.65 -0.78
N ASN A 439 16.18 -26.32 -1.64
CA ASN A 439 16.95 -27.28 -2.42
C ASN A 439 17.90 -28.11 -1.52
N ASN A 440 17.47 -29.33 -1.17
CA ASN A 440 18.18 -30.24 -0.28
C ASN A 440 19.31 -31.04 -0.95
N THR A 441 19.64 -30.77 -2.22
CA THR A 441 20.79 -31.40 -2.89
C THR A 441 22.13 -30.84 -2.37
N PRO A 442 23.25 -31.56 -2.54
CA PRO A 442 24.58 -31.04 -2.18
C PRO A 442 24.92 -29.72 -2.89
N GLU A 443 24.57 -29.61 -4.18
CA GLU A 443 24.85 -28.43 -5.02
C GLU A 443 23.92 -27.25 -4.70
N GLY A 444 22.71 -27.52 -4.20
CA GLY A 444 21.68 -26.53 -3.89
C GLY A 444 21.87 -25.71 -2.62
N THR A 445 23.08 -25.64 -2.06
CA THR A 445 23.31 -25.06 -0.72
C THR A 445 22.89 -23.58 -0.63
N TYR A 446 23.17 -22.75 -1.63
CA TYR A 446 22.74 -21.34 -1.64
C TYR A 446 21.24 -21.16 -1.96
N HIS A 447 20.53 -22.24 -2.29
CA HIS A 447 19.12 -22.28 -2.66
C HIS A 447 18.29 -23.06 -1.63
N ASP A 448 18.71 -23.02 -0.36
CA ASP A 448 18.08 -23.69 0.76
C ASP A 448 17.94 -22.74 1.94
N ALA A 449 16.80 -22.04 2.03
CA ALA A 449 16.49 -21.19 3.17
C ALA A 449 15.94 -21.97 4.38
N LEU A 450 15.68 -23.29 4.25
CA LEU A 450 15.41 -24.13 5.41
C LEU A 450 16.66 -24.28 6.29
N ARG A 451 17.87 -24.20 5.71
CA ARG A 451 19.13 -24.20 6.49
C ARG A 451 19.39 -22.90 7.25
N THR A 452 18.78 -21.79 6.84
CA THR A 452 18.97 -20.44 7.40
C THR A 452 17.73 -19.99 8.16
N SER A 453 16.74 -19.39 7.49
CA SER A 453 15.54 -18.78 8.08
C SER A 453 14.78 -19.72 9.01
N SER A 454 14.58 -20.97 8.61
CA SER A 454 13.88 -21.99 9.40
C SER A 454 14.80 -22.85 10.29
N ASN A 455 16.09 -22.54 10.39
CA ASN A 455 17.01 -23.24 11.28
C ASN A 455 17.17 -22.45 12.58
N SER A 456 16.79 -23.08 13.70
CA SER A 456 16.89 -22.43 15.01
C SER A 456 18.33 -22.23 15.50
N GLN A 457 19.33 -22.78 14.79
CA GLN A 457 20.75 -22.66 15.11
C GLN A 457 21.53 -21.72 14.18
N ASP A 458 20.88 -21.14 13.17
CA ASP A 458 21.47 -20.17 12.23
C ASP A 458 20.89 -18.77 12.53
N LEU A 459 21.72 -17.72 12.46
CA LEU A 459 21.30 -16.34 12.75
C LEU A 459 20.79 -15.60 11.50
N ARG A 460 20.94 -16.16 10.31
CA ARG A 460 20.41 -15.59 9.06
C ARG A 460 18.90 -15.81 8.94
N GLY A 461 18.22 -14.87 8.31
CA GLY A 461 16.76 -14.87 8.16
C GLY A 461 16.06 -14.75 9.52
N LYS A 462 16.54 -13.80 10.35
CA LYS A 462 16.10 -13.54 11.72
C LYS A 462 16.00 -12.05 12.00
N ILE A 463 15.28 -11.70 13.06
CA ILE A 463 15.50 -10.46 13.80
C ILE A 463 16.03 -10.87 15.18
N LEU A 464 17.24 -10.42 15.50
CA LEU A 464 17.88 -10.70 16.79
C LEU A 464 17.52 -9.62 17.80
N ARG A 465 17.61 -9.95 19.10
CA ARG A 465 17.49 -8.98 20.19
C ARG A 465 18.56 -9.25 21.24
N ILE A 466 19.47 -8.30 21.45
CA ILE A 466 20.59 -8.40 22.39
C ILE A 466 20.69 -7.13 23.24
N THR A 467 21.39 -7.18 24.37
CA THR A 467 21.72 -5.98 25.17
C THR A 467 23.23 -5.74 25.09
N PRO A 468 23.71 -4.77 24.28
CA PRO A 468 25.15 -4.52 24.15
C PRO A 468 25.78 -3.96 25.44
N ASP A 469 26.91 -4.52 25.88
CA ASP A 469 27.75 -3.92 26.92
C ASP A 469 28.61 -2.83 26.30
N LYS A 470 28.59 -1.64 26.90
CA LYS A 470 29.33 -0.47 26.41
C LYS A 470 30.85 -0.66 26.44
N LYS A 471 31.35 -1.70 27.10
CA LYS A 471 32.76 -2.11 27.12
C LYS A 471 33.10 -3.26 26.13
N GLY A 472 32.14 -3.68 25.33
CA GLY A 472 32.27 -4.79 24.38
C GLY A 472 31.55 -6.06 24.86
N GLY A 473 31.05 -6.84 23.90
CA GLY A 473 30.18 -7.99 24.16
C GLY A 473 28.71 -7.61 24.36
N TYR A 474 27.87 -8.60 24.66
CA TYR A 474 26.44 -8.41 24.86
C TYR A 474 25.87 -9.47 25.82
N THR A 475 24.69 -9.18 26.37
CA THR A 475 23.86 -10.15 27.10
C THR A 475 22.59 -10.47 26.34
N ILE A 476 21.94 -11.57 26.71
CA ILE A 476 20.64 -11.96 26.15
C ILE A 476 19.53 -11.44 27.06
N PRO A 477 18.64 -10.56 26.57
CA PRO A 477 17.48 -10.13 27.34
C PRO A 477 16.47 -11.27 27.51
N GLU A 478 15.70 -11.22 28.59
CA GLU A 478 14.58 -12.15 28.78
C GLU A 478 13.49 -11.92 27.71
N GLY A 479 12.76 -12.98 27.35
CA GLY A 479 11.66 -12.90 26.39
C GLY A 479 12.06 -13.07 24.92
N ASN A 480 13.28 -13.55 24.62
CA ASN A 480 13.63 -14.04 23.29
C ASN A 480 13.01 -15.42 23.02
N LEU A 481 12.92 -15.80 21.73
CA LEU A 481 12.24 -17.03 21.29
C LEU A 481 12.83 -18.30 21.92
N PHE A 482 14.15 -18.32 22.12
CA PHE A 482 14.85 -19.42 22.74
C PHE A 482 15.55 -18.99 24.03
N ALA A 483 15.23 -19.65 25.13
CA ALA A 483 15.89 -19.40 26.41
C ALA A 483 17.27 -20.08 26.52
N ALA A 484 17.55 -21.08 25.68
CA ALA A 484 18.78 -21.88 25.76
C ALA A 484 19.22 -22.40 24.39
N ASN A 485 20.55 -22.45 24.20
CA ASN A 485 21.23 -22.90 22.99
C ASN A 485 20.83 -24.32 22.52
N GLU A 486 20.29 -25.18 23.38
CA GLU A 486 19.87 -26.53 22.97
C GLU A 486 18.66 -26.52 22.02
N SER A 487 17.74 -25.55 22.21
CA SER A 487 16.52 -25.43 21.40
C SER A 487 16.69 -24.47 20.22
N GLY A 488 17.60 -23.52 20.34
CA GLY A 488 17.95 -22.55 19.31
C GLY A 488 18.82 -21.45 19.90
N ARG A 489 19.34 -20.58 19.03
CA ARG A 489 20.19 -19.44 19.41
C ARG A 489 19.41 -18.43 20.27
N PRO A 490 19.84 -18.13 21.51
CA PRO A 490 19.14 -17.22 22.40
C PRO A 490 19.05 -15.78 21.91
N GLU A 491 19.87 -15.39 20.92
CA GLU A 491 19.79 -14.09 20.27
C GLU A 491 18.50 -13.89 19.47
N ILE A 492 17.85 -14.98 19.04
CA ILE A 492 16.70 -14.94 18.12
C ILE A 492 15.44 -14.43 18.84
N TYR A 493 14.89 -13.32 18.35
CA TYR A 493 13.56 -12.83 18.76
C TYR A 493 12.49 -13.19 17.71
N VAL A 494 12.80 -12.99 16.43
CA VAL A 494 11.97 -13.41 15.29
C VAL A 494 12.75 -14.42 14.46
N MET A 495 12.10 -15.54 14.14
CA MET A 495 12.62 -16.57 13.24
C MET A 495 11.80 -16.66 11.95
N GLY A 496 12.43 -17.02 10.84
CA GLY A 496 11.70 -17.32 9.61
C GLY A 496 11.35 -16.08 8.79
N THR A 497 12.28 -15.15 8.65
CA THR A 497 12.18 -13.99 7.75
C THR A 497 13.00 -14.24 6.48
N ARG A 498 12.70 -13.54 5.39
CA ARG A 498 13.46 -13.62 4.13
C ARG A 498 14.51 -12.53 4.05
N ASN A 499 14.06 -11.28 3.97
CA ASN A 499 14.87 -10.09 3.90
C ASN A 499 14.16 -8.95 4.67
N PRO A 500 14.15 -9.01 6.02
CA PRO A 500 13.55 -7.97 6.83
C PRO A 500 14.39 -6.68 6.69
N TYR A 501 13.92 -5.72 5.89
CA TYR A 501 14.76 -4.62 5.45
C TYR A 501 14.76 -3.46 6.44
N THR A 502 13.56 -2.99 6.85
CA THR A 502 13.38 -1.98 7.90
C THR A 502 12.57 -2.55 9.05
N ILE A 503 12.94 -2.16 10.28
CA ILE A 503 12.24 -2.54 11.51
C ILE A 503 11.91 -1.29 12.32
N ALA A 504 10.87 -1.37 13.15
CA ALA A 504 10.53 -0.30 14.09
C ALA A 504 9.90 -0.89 15.35
N ILE A 505 10.17 -0.27 16.49
CA ILE A 505 9.65 -0.72 17.80
C ILE A 505 8.70 0.37 18.29
N ASP A 506 7.46 0.00 18.59
CA ASP A 506 6.52 0.93 19.20
C ASP A 506 6.83 1.10 20.70
N ASP A 507 7.33 2.27 21.04
CA ASP A 507 7.69 2.66 22.41
C ASP A 507 6.51 2.70 23.39
N ASN A 508 5.25 2.57 22.94
CA ASN A 508 4.10 2.47 23.83
C ASN A 508 3.73 1.03 24.18
N THR A 509 3.97 0.08 23.26
CA THR A 509 3.48 -1.30 23.39
C THR A 509 4.59 -2.36 23.41
N ASP A 510 5.85 -1.98 23.17
CA ASP A 510 6.97 -2.91 22.93
C ASP A 510 6.76 -3.83 21.71
N THR A 511 5.84 -3.47 20.81
CA THR A 511 5.57 -4.23 19.60
C THR A 511 6.61 -3.93 18.54
N LEU A 512 7.21 -4.97 17.96
CA LEU A 512 8.09 -4.84 16.79
C LEU A 512 7.25 -4.93 15.51
N TYR A 513 7.51 -4.04 14.56
CA TYR A 513 7.01 -4.09 13.20
C TYR A 513 8.17 -4.21 12.22
N TYR A 514 7.98 -4.94 11.12
CA TYR A 514 9.01 -5.02 10.09
C TYR A 514 8.44 -5.23 8.69
N GLY A 515 9.15 -4.70 7.70
CA GLY A 515 8.90 -4.98 6.28
C GLY A 515 9.80 -6.11 5.80
N ASP A 516 9.22 -7.16 5.22
CA ASP A 516 9.93 -8.31 4.67
C ASP A 516 9.76 -8.38 3.15
N VAL A 517 10.87 -8.35 2.43
CA VAL A 517 10.86 -8.43 0.96
C VAL A 517 10.73 -9.89 0.55
N GLY A 518 9.64 -10.22 -0.16
CA GLY A 518 9.28 -11.58 -0.54
C GLY A 518 9.96 -12.07 -1.82
N PRO A 519 9.67 -13.32 -2.25
CA PRO A 519 10.25 -13.88 -3.45
C PRO A 519 9.52 -13.39 -4.72
N ASP A 520 10.12 -13.64 -5.89
CA ASP A 520 9.71 -12.98 -7.14
C ASP A 520 8.60 -13.68 -7.94
N GLY A 521 8.09 -14.82 -7.46
CA GLY A 521 7.10 -15.62 -8.15
C GLY A 521 5.84 -14.81 -8.49
N LYS A 522 5.50 -14.72 -9.77
CA LYS A 522 4.39 -13.86 -10.25
C LYS A 522 3.02 -14.56 -10.26
N ALA A 523 3.01 -15.89 -10.20
CA ALA A 523 1.80 -16.69 -10.30
C ALA A 523 1.85 -17.90 -9.37
N ASP A 524 0.67 -18.35 -8.96
CA ASP A 524 0.52 -19.62 -8.25
C ASP A 524 0.80 -20.77 -9.21
N THR A 525 1.53 -21.78 -8.74
CA THR A 525 1.90 -22.96 -9.53
C THR A 525 1.45 -24.23 -8.83
N GLN A 526 1.19 -25.29 -9.59
CA GLN A 526 0.88 -26.59 -9.00
C GLN A 526 2.13 -27.22 -8.38
N GLU A 527 3.30 -26.84 -8.87
CA GLU A 527 4.58 -27.42 -8.53
C GLU A 527 5.12 -26.86 -7.20
N PHE A 528 5.16 -25.53 -7.07
CA PHE A 528 5.78 -24.86 -5.93
C PHE A 528 4.75 -24.28 -4.95
N GLY A 529 3.56 -23.89 -5.42
CA GLY A 529 2.52 -23.29 -4.58
C GLY A 529 2.31 -21.79 -4.90
N PRO A 530 2.04 -20.94 -3.90
CA PRO A 530 1.61 -19.56 -4.13
C PRO A 530 2.66 -18.70 -4.85
N ARG A 531 2.22 -17.63 -5.51
CA ARG A 531 3.06 -16.49 -5.92
C ARG A 531 3.75 -15.86 -4.70
N GLY A 532 4.77 -15.04 -4.94
CA GLY A 532 5.46 -14.32 -3.88
C GLY A 532 4.69 -13.09 -3.39
N TYR A 533 4.93 -12.69 -2.14
CA TYR A 533 4.32 -11.53 -1.48
C TYR A 533 5.36 -10.81 -0.66
N ASP A 534 5.38 -9.48 -0.72
CA ASP A 534 6.04 -8.67 0.30
C ASP A 534 5.10 -8.53 1.49
N GLU A 535 5.67 -8.37 2.68
CA GLU A 535 4.92 -8.43 3.94
C GLU A 535 5.24 -7.26 4.87
N ILE A 536 4.21 -6.78 5.56
CA ILE A 536 4.36 -6.01 6.79
C ILE A 536 3.91 -6.91 7.93
N ASN A 537 4.81 -7.10 8.89
CA ASN A 537 4.63 -8.03 10.01
C ASN A 537 4.53 -7.26 11.33
N LYS A 538 3.74 -7.80 12.27
CA LYS A 538 3.57 -7.29 13.63
C LYS A 538 3.97 -8.40 14.62
N VAL A 539 4.83 -8.08 15.57
CA VAL A 539 5.40 -9.01 16.54
C VAL A 539 5.07 -8.53 17.95
N THR A 540 3.99 -9.06 18.50
CA THR A 540 3.60 -8.83 19.91
C THR A 540 4.24 -9.82 20.87
N GLU A 541 4.70 -10.97 20.35
CA GLU A 541 5.46 -12.00 21.07
C GLU A 541 6.53 -12.58 20.13
N PRO A 542 7.69 -13.01 20.65
CA PRO A 542 8.72 -13.69 19.84
C PRO A 542 8.14 -14.92 19.15
N GLY A 543 8.50 -15.16 17.89
CA GLY A 543 7.83 -16.20 17.10
C GLY A 543 8.52 -16.61 15.80
N TYR A 544 7.91 -17.60 15.15
CA TYR A 544 8.29 -18.06 13.82
C TYR A 544 7.33 -17.49 12.76
N PHE A 545 7.86 -16.91 11.69
CA PHE A 545 7.09 -16.20 10.65
C PHE A 545 7.11 -16.92 9.29
N GLY A 546 7.47 -18.21 9.30
CA GLY A 546 7.10 -19.12 8.21
C GLY A 546 8.14 -19.33 7.12
N TRP A 547 8.95 -18.33 6.76
CA TRP A 547 9.85 -18.42 5.60
C TRP A 547 10.93 -19.50 5.75
N PRO A 548 11.22 -20.31 4.70
CA PRO A 548 10.67 -20.29 3.34
C PRO A 548 9.48 -21.23 3.09
N ALA A 549 8.92 -21.83 4.14
CA ALA A 549 7.88 -22.85 4.01
C ALA A 549 6.47 -22.26 3.85
N VAL A 550 6.26 -21.08 4.43
CA VAL A 550 4.97 -20.40 4.57
C VAL A 550 5.21 -18.89 4.47
N LEU A 551 4.25 -18.15 3.92
CA LEU A 551 4.30 -16.69 3.81
C LEU A 551 2.90 -16.08 3.88
N ALA A 552 2.79 -14.76 3.80
CA ALA A 552 1.57 -13.98 3.81
C ALA A 552 0.72 -14.34 5.05
N ASN A 553 -0.58 -14.55 4.86
CA ASN A 553 -1.46 -15.01 5.93
C ASN A 553 -1.38 -16.53 6.11
N ASN A 554 -0.19 -17.03 6.39
CA ASN A 554 0.10 -18.45 6.57
C ASN A 554 -0.23 -19.34 5.34
N ILE A 555 -0.02 -18.83 4.13
CA ILE A 555 -0.20 -19.58 2.89
C ILE A 555 1.01 -20.51 2.69
N PRO A 556 0.82 -21.85 2.67
CA PRO A 556 1.93 -22.78 2.60
C PRO A 556 2.44 -22.98 1.16
N TYR A 557 3.76 -23.08 1.02
CA TYR A 557 4.37 -23.66 -0.17
C TYR A 557 4.23 -25.19 -0.20
N ARG A 558 4.52 -25.79 -1.36
CA ARG A 558 4.68 -27.24 -1.49
C ARG A 558 6.11 -27.63 -1.19
N MET A 559 6.26 -28.74 -0.49
CA MET A 559 7.56 -29.43 -0.42
C MET A 559 7.94 -29.87 -1.83
N TYR A 560 9.21 -29.75 -2.19
CA TYR A 560 9.71 -30.17 -3.51
C TYR A 560 10.95 -31.05 -3.35
N ASP A 561 10.92 -32.22 -3.98
CA ASP A 561 12.08 -33.11 -4.07
C ASP A 561 12.87 -32.74 -5.32
N TYR A 562 13.98 -32.01 -5.13
CA TYR A 562 14.83 -31.55 -6.23
C TYR A 562 15.63 -32.66 -6.90
N GLN A 563 15.80 -33.81 -6.23
CA GLN A 563 16.48 -34.96 -6.82
C GLN A 563 15.53 -35.77 -7.72
N ALA A 564 14.28 -35.93 -7.30
CA ALA A 564 13.25 -36.60 -8.09
C ALA A 564 12.58 -35.69 -9.13
N GLY A 565 12.58 -34.37 -8.91
CA GLY A 565 11.83 -33.40 -9.70
C GLY A 565 10.32 -33.49 -9.46
N GLU A 566 9.92 -33.81 -8.23
CA GLU A 566 8.52 -34.09 -7.87
C GLU A 566 8.02 -33.20 -6.73
N SER A 567 6.80 -32.68 -6.89
CA SER A 567 6.10 -31.92 -5.86
C SER A 567 5.43 -32.82 -4.82
N GLY A 568 5.64 -32.48 -3.55
CA GLY A 568 5.08 -33.16 -2.40
C GLY A 568 3.83 -32.48 -1.81
N LYS A 569 3.62 -32.76 -0.53
CA LYS A 569 2.54 -32.16 0.27
C LYS A 569 2.79 -30.67 0.52
N LEU A 570 1.73 -29.93 0.80
CA LEU A 570 1.84 -28.58 1.36
C LEU A 570 2.47 -28.65 2.76
N PHE A 571 3.23 -27.63 3.12
CA PHE A 571 3.65 -27.45 4.51
C PHE A 571 2.42 -27.28 5.43
N ASN A 572 2.57 -27.70 6.69
CA ASN A 572 1.60 -27.43 7.73
C ASN A 572 2.05 -26.18 8.50
N PRO A 573 1.36 -25.03 8.39
CA PRO A 573 1.75 -23.81 9.10
C PRO A 573 1.80 -23.97 10.63
N LEU A 574 1.07 -24.92 11.21
CA LEU A 574 1.07 -25.16 12.66
C LEU A 574 2.23 -26.03 13.15
N ALA A 575 2.95 -26.68 12.24
CA ALA A 575 4.05 -27.59 12.55
C ALA A 575 4.93 -27.77 11.30
N VAL A 576 5.67 -26.72 10.94
CA VAL A 576 6.55 -26.75 9.77
C VAL A 576 7.69 -27.75 10.02
N GLU A 577 7.91 -28.64 9.06
CA GLU A 577 8.97 -29.65 9.10
C GLU A 577 10.22 -29.09 8.42
N ASN A 578 11.32 -28.93 9.16
CA ASN A 578 12.61 -28.58 8.58
C ASN A 578 13.39 -29.84 8.22
N PHE A 579 13.29 -30.23 6.94
CA PHE A 579 13.93 -31.42 6.37
C PHE A 579 15.27 -31.13 5.68
N SER A 580 15.81 -29.90 5.79
CA SER A 580 17.13 -29.62 5.21
C SER A 580 18.18 -30.56 5.80
N PRO A 581 19.05 -31.19 4.99
CA PRO A 581 20.15 -32.00 5.49
C PRO A 581 21.19 -31.16 6.25
N ARG A 582 21.11 -29.83 6.12
CA ARG A 582 21.97 -28.84 6.79
C ARG A 582 21.31 -28.25 8.04
N ASN A 583 20.12 -28.70 8.43
CA ASN A 583 19.47 -28.27 9.65
C ASN A 583 20.18 -28.85 10.89
N THR A 584 20.63 -27.97 11.76
CA THR A 584 21.29 -28.30 13.04
C THR A 584 20.40 -27.98 14.26
N GLY A 585 19.21 -27.40 14.03
CA GLY A 585 18.25 -27.01 15.05
C GLY A 585 17.01 -27.89 15.12
N LEU A 586 15.87 -27.26 15.40
CA LEU A 586 14.58 -27.93 15.51
C LEU A 586 14.15 -28.57 14.19
N LYS A 587 13.62 -29.79 14.26
CA LYS A 587 13.04 -30.50 13.10
C LYS A 587 11.58 -30.14 12.85
N VAL A 588 10.85 -29.82 13.91
CA VAL A 588 9.47 -29.35 13.84
C VAL A 588 9.46 -27.99 14.51
N LEU A 589 9.06 -26.97 13.75
CA LEU A 589 9.11 -25.58 14.17
C LEU A 589 7.83 -25.18 14.92
N PRO A 590 7.88 -24.09 15.71
CA PRO A 590 6.68 -23.48 16.26
C PRO A 590 5.67 -23.13 15.16
N PRO A 591 4.39 -22.94 15.51
CA PRO A 591 3.39 -22.43 14.57
C PRO A 591 3.85 -21.13 13.93
N ALA A 592 3.68 -21.04 12.60
CA ALA A 592 3.95 -19.82 11.84
C ALA A 592 2.92 -18.74 12.19
N GLN A 593 3.39 -17.52 12.39
CA GLN A 593 2.58 -16.33 12.60
C GLN A 593 2.24 -15.68 11.25
N PRO A 594 0.99 -15.21 11.05
CA PRO A 594 0.60 -14.57 9.81
C PRO A 594 1.09 -13.12 9.71
N ALA A 595 1.34 -12.65 8.48
CA ALA A 595 1.60 -11.24 8.22
C ALA A 595 0.36 -10.37 8.45
N LEU A 596 0.58 -9.13 8.91
CA LEU A 596 -0.47 -8.12 9.08
C LEU A 596 -0.99 -7.65 7.71
N ILE A 597 -0.08 -7.36 6.79
CA ILE A 597 -0.34 -6.97 5.40
C ILE A 597 0.56 -7.79 4.47
N TRP A 598 0.03 -8.22 3.33
CA TRP A 598 0.81 -8.90 2.29
C TRP A 598 0.31 -8.52 0.90
N TYR A 599 1.22 -8.35 -0.06
CA TYR A 599 0.84 -7.95 -1.42
C TYR A 599 1.74 -8.51 -2.53
N PRO A 600 1.14 -8.98 -3.66
CA PRO A 600 1.88 -9.52 -4.78
C PRO A 600 2.39 -8.40 -5.71
N TYR A 601 3.14 -8.76 -6.76
CA TYR A 601 3.46 -7.85 -7.86
C TYR A 601 2.19 -7.29 -8.52
N ALA A 602 1.20 -8.16 -8.72
CA ALA A 602 -0.13 -7.76 -9.16
C ALA A 602 -0.82 -6.93 -8.09
N ARG A 603 -1.89 -6.23 -8.48
CA ARG A 603 -2.72 -5.52 -7.50
C ARG A 603 -3.29 -6.52 -6.48
N SER A 604 -3.17 -6.19 -5.20
CA SER A 604 -3.74 -7.00 -4.13
C SER A 604 -5.27 -6.91 -4.17
N GLU A 605 -5.96 -8.05 -4.09
CA GLU A 605 -7.42 -8.09 -3.95
C GLU A 605 -7.87 -7.55 -2.58
N ARG A 606 -7.07 -7.84 -1.54
CA ARG A 606 -7.37 -7.44 -0.16
C ARG A 606 -6.90 -6.03 0.18
N PHE A 607 -5.75 -5.61 -0.35
CA PHE A 607 -5.12 -4.31 -0.07
C PHE A 607 -4.84 -3.52 -1.37
N PRO A 608 -5.87 -3.22 -2.16
CA PRO A 608 -5.73 -2.59 -3.48
C PRO A 608 -5.09 -1.19 -3.44
N GLU A 609 -5.02 -0.54 -2.28
CA GLU A 609 -4.40 0.76 -2.02
C GLU A 609 -2.88 0.72 -2.13
N LEU A 610 -2.27 -0.47 -2.03
CA LEU A 610 -0.83 -0.67 -2.14
C LEU A 610 -0.34 -0.67 -3.60
N GLY A 611 -1.25 -0.59 -4.57
CA GLY A 611 -0.93 -0.55 -6.00
C GLY A 611 -0.43 -1.89 -6.55
N GLN A 612 0.30 -1.82 -7.67
CA GLN A 612 0.91 -2.93 -8.38
C GLN A 612 2.29 -2.52 -8.93
N GLY A 613 3.10 -3.48 -9.36
CA GLY A 613 4.47 -3.27 -9.85
C GLY A 613 5.51 -3.88 -8.93
N GLY A 614 6.77 -3.45 -9.08
CA GLY A 614 7.89 -3.78 -8.20
C GLY A 614 7.53 -3.69 -6.72
N ARG A 615 8.25 -4.37 -5.83
CA ARG A 615 7.95 -4.33 -4.39
C ARG A 615 9.22 -4.31 -3.57
N ASN A 616 9.17 -3.58 -2.47
CA ASN A 616 10.10 -3.69 -1.37
C ASN A 616 9.41 -3.05 -0.16
N ALA A 617 8.76 -3.88 0.66
CA ALA A 617 8.00 -3.44 1.84
C ALA A 617 8.91 -2.86 2.93
N LEU A 618 8.51 -1.69 3.44
CA LEU A 618 9.21 -0.97 4.48
C LEU A 618 8.28 -0.54 5.62
N VAL A 619 8.84 -0.39 6.81
CA VAL A 619 8.17 0.14 8.00
C VAL A 619 8.96 1.34 8.51
N ALA A 620 8.26 2.45 8.77
CA ALA A 620 8.84 3.63 9.42
C ALA A 620 8.59 3.67 10.93
N GLY A 621 7.49 3.04 11.38
CA GLY A 621 7.10 2.97 12.79
C GLY A 621 5.64 3.31 13.05
N VAL A 622 5.25 3.29 14.32
CA VAL A 622 3.91 3.71 14.76
C VAL A 622 3.98 5.17 15.16
N TYR A 623 3.00 5.96 14.72
CA TYR A 623 2.90 7.35 15.11
C TYR A 623 2.66 7.46 16.63
N PRO A 624 3.46 8.25 17.37
CA PRO A 624 3.38 8.31 18.82
C PRO A 624 2.04 8.85 19.29
N SER A 625 1.70 8.56 20.55
CA SER A 625 0.59 9.20 21.24
C SER A 625 1.12 10.24 22.23
N GLY A 626 0.49 11.40 22.31
CA GLY A 626 0.95 12.48 23.17
C GLY A 626 0.40 13.84 22.75
N ASP A 627 0.90 14.88 23.42
CA ASP A 627 0.62 16.28 23.08
C ASP A 627 1.82 16.87 22.30
N ASP A 628 1.60 17.98 21.60
CA ASP A 628 2.64 18.75 20.89
C ASP A 628 3.45 17.93 19.85
N LEU A 629 2.80 16.97 19.19
CA LEU A 629 3.39 16.16 18.13
C LEU A 629 3.50 16.93 16.80
N ALA A 630 4.39 16.46 15.92
CA ALA A 630 4.68 17.14 14.66
C ALA A 630 3.48 17.21 13.70
N TYR A 631 2.55 16.25 13.77
CA TYR A 631 1.35 16.13 12.94
C TYR A 631 0.11 16.04 13.82
N ASP A 632 -1.05 16.19 13.18
CA ASP A 632 -2.37 16.11 13.79
C ASP A 632 -2.64 14.78 14.54
N ASP A 633 -3.46 14.87 15.60
CA ASP A 633 -3.87 13.74 16.44
C ASP A 633 -4.51 12.59 15.65
N TYR A 634 -5.05 12.88 14.45
CA TYR A 634 -5.51 11.89 13.50
C TYR A 634 -4.51 10.74 13.28
N TYR A 635 -3.20 10.97 13.38
CA TYR A 635 -2.21 9.93 13.14
C TYR A 635 -1.88 9.07 14.36
N GLN A 636 -2.22 9.48 15.58
CA GLN A 636 -1.85 8.76 16.82
C GLN A 636 -2.21 7.28 16.78
N GLY A 637 -1.21 6.42 17.05
CA GLY A 637 -1.34 4.97 17.06
C GLY A 637 -1.45 4.30 15.68
N LYS A 638 -1.38 5.06 14.57
CA LYS A 638 -1.39 4.50 13.21
C LYS A 638 0.00 4.06 12.79
N LEU A 639 0.07 2.96 12.05
CA LEU A 639 1.31 2.43 11.51
C LEU A 639 1.67 3.16 10.21
N ILE A 640 2.93 3.56 10.08
CA ILE A 640 3.48 4.20 8.87
C ILE A 640 4.36 3.20 8.14
N ILE A 641 4.02 2.95 6.88
CA ILE A 641 4.70 1.99 6.01
C ILE A 641 5.14 2.68 4.71
N GLY A 642 6.07 2.07 4.00
CA GLY A 642 6.47 2.53 2.67
C GLY A 642 6.79 1.38 1.73
N ASP A 643 7.00 1.72 0.47
CA ASP A 643 7.55 0.78 -0.51
C ASP A 643 8.57 1.49 -1.39
N PHE A 644 9.79 0.97 -1.40
CA PHE A 644 10.88 1.54 -2.17
C PHE A 644 10.60 1.48 -3.68
N MET A 645 10.17 0.32 -4.18
CA MET A 645 9.96 0.08 -5.61
C MET A 645 8.72 0.79 -6.15
N ARG A 646 7.68 0.98 -5.32
CA ARG A 646 6.45 1.68 -5.71
C ARG A 646 6.46 3.15 -5.32
N SER A 647 7.48 3.61 -4.59
CA SER A 647 7.70 5.00 -4.24
C SER A 647 6.50 5.65 -3.57
N TRP A 648 6.00 5.02 -2.51
CA TRP A 648 4.94 5.59 -1.68
C TRP A 648 5.27 5.45 -0.20
N VAL A 649 4.65 6.32 0.58
CA VAL A 649 4.55 6.25 2.04
C VAL A 649 3.08 6.30 2.41
N LYS A 650 2.62 5.37 3.23
CA LYS A 650 1.21 5.18 3.58
C LYS A 650 1.00 5.04 5.07
N VAL A 651 -0.21 5.39 5.50
CA VAL A 651 -0.71 5.26 6.87
C VAL A 651 -1.71 4.10 6.91
N VAL A 652 -1.57 3.25 7.92
CA VAL A 652 -2.43 2.10 8.17
C VAL A 652 -3.16 2.32 9.48
N SER A 653 -4.49 2.30 9.41
CA SER A 653 -5.36 2.29 10.59
C SER A 653 -5.73 0.85 10.94
N LEU A 654 -5.60 0.52 12.22
CA LEU A 654 -5.97 -0.77 12.78
C LEU A 654 -7.14 -0.60 13.75
N ASP A 655 -8.03 -1.59 13.81
CA ASP A 655 -8.99 -1.67 14.92
C ASP A 655 -8.36 -2.33 16.17
N ALA A 656 -9.15 -2.43 17.25
CA ALA A 656 -8.69 -3.04 18.51
C ALA A 656 -8.37 -4.55 18.40
N PHE A 657 -8.63 -5.18 17.26
CA PHE A 657 -8.35 -6.59 16.98
C PHE A 657 -7.27 -6.75 15.90
N ASP A 658 -6.51 -5.69 15.60
CA ASP A 658 -5.47 -5.64 14.57
C ASP A 658 -5.98 -5.88 13.15
N ASN A 659 -7.27 -5.70 12.88
CA ASN A 659 -7.75 -5.68 11.50
C ASN A 659 -7.38 -4.35 10.85
N VAL A 660 -6.79 -4.42 9.66
CA VAL A 660 -6.56 -3.25 8.81
C VAL A 660 -7.91 -2.71 8.35
N THR A 661 -8.27 -1.53 8.85
CA THR A 661 -9.52 -0.85 8.51
C THR A 661 -9.35 0.15 7.38
N LYS A 662 -8.16 0.75 7.26
CA LYS A 662 -7.85 1.77 6.25
C LYS A 662 -6.36 1.80 5.92
N ILE A 663 -6.07 1.98 4.64
CA ILE A 663 -4.73 2.31 4.12
C ILE A 663 -4.86 3.57 3.28
N GLU A 664 -4.07 4.60 3.55
CA GLU A 664 -4.13 5.89 2.85
C GLU A 664 -2.73 6.48 2.63
N ASP A 665 -2.58 7.33 1.62
CA ASP A 665 -1.30 8.02 1.36
C ASP A 665 -0.97 9.04 2.45
N LEU A 666 0.27 9.02 2.93
CA LEU A 666 0.82 10.09 3.74
C LEU A 666 1.41 11.16 2.81
N ALA A 667 0.92 12.40 2.93
CA ALA A 667 1.38 13.53 2.13
C ALA A 667 1.46 13.24 0.61
N PRO A 668 0.36 12.83 -0.06
CA PRO A 668 0.34 12.48 -1.50
C PRO A 668 0.84 13.56 -2.48
N GLY A 669 1.03 14.81 -2.03
CA GLY A 669 1.68 15.86 -2.83
C GLY A 669 3.20 15.81 -2.84
N ILE A 670 3.81 14.89 -2.09
CA ILE A 670 5.27 14.67 -2.05
C ILE A 670 5.60 13.50 -2.97
N GLU A 671 6.43 13.77 -3.97
CA GLU A 671 6.98 12.74 -4.84
C GLU A 671 8.22 12.11 -4.21
N TRP A 672 8.20 10.78 -4.10
CA TRP A 672 9.29 10.00 -3.53
C TRP A 672 10.18 9.44 -4.64
N ALA A 673 11.50 9.54 -4.46
CA ALA A 673 12.50 8.94 -5.34
C ALA A 673 13.14 7.73 -4.64
N GLY A 674 12.37 6.63 -4.52
CA GLY A 674 12.84 5.41 -3.88
C GLY A 674 13.13 5.60 -2.39
N PRO A 675 12.09 5.77 -1.54
CA PRO A 675 12.27 5.81 -0.09
C PRO A 675 12.76 4.44 0.36
N LEU A 676 13.97 4.35 0.91
CA LEU A 676 14.65 3.08 1.20
C LEU A 676 14.75 2.80 2.70
N ASP A 677 14.94 3.84 3.50
CA ASP A 677 14.96 3.77 4.95
C ASP A 677 14.12 4.92 5.52
N MET A 678 13.39 4.68 6.61
CA MET A 678 12.45 5.65 7.18
C MET A 678 12.32 5.47 8.69
N LYS A 679 12.04 6.56 9.40
CA LYS A 679 11.83 6.53 10.85
C LYS A 679 10.80 7.55 11.30
N ILE A 680 9.88 7.14 12.15
CA ILE A 680 9.06 8.04 12.96
C ILE A 680 9.78 8.30 14.27
N THR A 681 10.10 9.57 14.55
CA THR A 681 10.77 9.96 15.80
C THR A 681 9.76 10.24 16.91
N PRO A 682 10.16 10.26 18.20
CA PRO A 682 9.24 10.44 19.33
C PRO A 682 8.41 11.73 19.32
N ASP A 683 8.89 12.78 18.65
CA ASP A 683 8.16 14.02 18.39
C ASP A 683 7.12 13.90 17.26
N GLY A 684 6.91 12.71 16.69
CA GLY A 684 5.97 12.44 15.61
C GLY A 684 6.47 12.82 14.22
N ARG A 685 7.74 13.17 14.04
CA ARG A 685 8.27 13.54 12.72
C ARG A 685 8.67 12.30 11.91
N LEU A 686 8.31 12.28 10.63
CA LEU A 686 8.74 11.26 9.66
C LEU A 686 10.02 11.72 8.97
N TRP A 687 11.05 10.88 9.05
CA TRP A 687 12.32 11.02 8.35
C TRP A 687 12.43 9.97 7.27
N VAL A 688 12.96 10.36 6.11
CA VAL A 688 13.04 9.51 4.91
C VAL A 688 14.39 9.68 4.25
N LEU A 689 15.08 8.56 4.07
CA LEU A 689 16.26 8.43 3.23
C LEU A 689 15.85 7.86 1.87
N GLU A 690 16.07 8.65 0.83
CA GLU A 690 15.78 8.29 -0.55
C GLU A 690 17.06 7.86 -1.27
N TYR A 691 17.02 6.64 -1.82
CA TYR A 691 18.10 6.06 -2.60
C TYR A 691 18.24 6.72 -3.97
N GLY A 692 17.19 7.40 -4.45
CA GLY A 692 17.07 8.07 -5.74
C GLY A 692 16.74 7.14 -6.90
N THR A 693 16.50 7.72 -8.06
CA THR A 693 16.12 6.98 -9.29
C THR A 693 17.32 6.33 -9.97
N GLN A 694 18.54 6.82 -9.75
CA GLN A 694 19.74 6.23 -10.36
C GLN A 694 20.29 5.07 -9.53
N TRP A 695 20.11 3.86 -10.06
CA TRP A 695 20.69 2.65 -9.49
C TRP A 695 22.23 2.70 -9.42
N TRP A 696 22.78 2.30 -8.26
CA TRP A 696 24.21 2.12 -8.01
C TRP A 696 25.05 3.40 -8.19
N GLY A 697 24.42 4.57 -8.03
CA GLY A 697 25.04 5.85 -8.33
C GLY A 697 24.67 6.95 -7.35
N SER A 698 24.87 8.19 -7.81
CA SER A 698 24.37 9.39 -7.17
C SER A 698 23.63 10.21 -8.20
N SER A 699 22.45 10.66 -7.82
CA SER A 699 21.56 11.50 -8.61
C SER A 699 21.08 12.67 -7.77
N ALA A 700 20.49 13.67 -8.41
CA ALA A 700 20.04 14.89 -7.73
C ALA A 700 18.92 14.65 -6.71
N ASP A 701 18.26 13.50 -6.79
CA ASP A 701 17.13 13.04 -5.98
C ASP A 701 17.52 12.10 -4.84
N THR A 702 18.80 11.71 -4.71
CA THR A 702 19.28 10.99 -3.51
C THR A 702 19.38 11.97 -2.35
N LYS A 703 18.65 11.75 -1.25
CA LYS A 703 18.52 12.75 -0.19
C LYS A 703 18.11 12.14 1.15
N LEU A 704 18.44 12.86 2.22
CA LEU A 704 17.80 12.69 3.53
C LEU A 704 16.90 13.90 3.78
N SER A 705 15.67 13.64 4.21
CA SER A 705 14.66 14.64 4.47
C SER A 705 13.80 14.28 5.67
N TYR A 706 13.02 15.24 6.15
CA TYR A 706 11.87 14.97 6.99
C TYR A 706 10.64 15.70 6.49
N ILE A 707 9.48 15.29 6.98
CA ILE A 707 8.21 15.90 6.60
C ILE A 707 7.76 16.90 7.67
N GLU A 708 7.42 18.10 7.22
CA GLU A 708 6.83 19.17 8.03
C GLU A 708 5.32 19.18 7.81
N TYR A 709 4.57 19.49 8.86
CA TYR A 709 3.15 19.79 8.79
C TYR A 709 2.91 21.13 9.48
N ASP A 710 2.13 22.00 8.83
CA ASP A 710 1.70 23.27 9.40
C ASP A 710 0.19 23.41 9.23
N GLU A 711 -0.55 23.20 10.32
CA GLU A 711 -2.01 23.35 10.37
C GLU A 711 -2.50 24.76 9.96
N ASN A 712 -1.65 25.78 10.10
CA ASN A 712 -1.98 27.17 9.78
C ASN A 712 -1.45 27.60 8.41
N ALA A 713 -0.76 26.69 7.68
CA ALA A 713 -0.28 26.99 6.35
C ALA A 713 -1.45 27.31 5.42
N ALA A 714 -1.31 28.42 4.69
CA ALA A 714 -2.20 28.74 3.59
C ALA A 714 -2.15 27.62 2.56
N LEU A 715 -3.34 27.15 2.16
CA LEU A 715 -3.47 26.16 1.10
C LEU A 715 -3.10 26.82 -0.25
N PRO A 716 -2.47 26.08 -1.17
CA PRO A 716 -2.20 26.58 -2.51
C PRO A 716 -3.48 27.06 -3.19
N THR A 717 -3.40 28.17 -3.92
CA THR A 717 -4.50 28.62 -4.78
C THR A 717 -4.66 27.69 -5.99
N PRO A 718 -5.85 27.62 -6.62
CA PRO A 718 -6.04 26.82 -7.83
C PRO A 718 -5.07 27.17 -8.96
N GLU A 719 -4.65 28.43 -9.06
CA GLU A 719 -3.66 28.91 -10.04
C GLU A 719 -2.25 28.38 -9.73
N GLU A 720 -1.86 28.36 -8.46
CA GLU A 720 -0.58 27.78 -8.01
C GLU A 720 -0.55 26.27 -8.19
N GLU A 721 -1.66 25.57 -7.95
CA GLU A 721 -1.80 24.13 -8.19
C GLU A 721 -1.72 23.81 -9.69
N ALA A 722 -2.42 24.56 -10.53
CA ALA A 722 -2.36 24.39 -11.99
C ALA A 722 -0.94 24.68 -12.54
N ALA A 723 -0.27 25.69 -12.00
CA ALA A 723 1.11 26.00 -12.35
C ALA A 723 2.09 24.91 -11.90
N ALA A 724 1.91 24.35 -10.69
CA ALA A 724 2.71 23.23 -10.20
C ALA A 724 2.49 21.96 -11.03
N ALA A 725 1.25 21.60 -11.32
CA ALA A 725 0.91 20.47 -12.19
C ALA A 725 1.49 20.64 -13.61
N ALA A 726 1.41 21.86 -14.17
CA ALA A 726 2.04 22.17 -15.45
C ALA A 726 3.58 22.14 -15.38
N ALA A 727 4.19 22.52 -14.26
CA ALA A 727 5.63 22.43 -14.07
C ALA A 727 6.11 20.98 -13.98
N VAL A 728 5.35 20.11 -13.29
CA VAL A 728 5.59 18.66 -13.25
C VAL A 728 5.45 18.04 -14.64
N ALA A 729 4.44 18.45 -15.41
CA ALA A 729 4.26 17.98 -16.79
C ALA A 729 5.35 18.48 -17.77
N ASN A 730 6.08 19.55 -17.44
CA ASN A 730 7.16 20.12 -18.25
C ASN A 730 8.57 19.77 -17.73
N ALA A 731 8.68 19.14 -16.56
CA ALA A 731 9.94 18.66 -16.00
C ALA A 731 10.25 17.29 -16.61
N ASP A 732 10.92 17.30 -17.76
CA ASP A 732 11.42 16.11 -18.48
C ASP A 732 12.60 15.41 -17.76
N ASP A 733 12.67 15.49 -16.43
CA ASP A 733 13.75 14.89 -15.64
C ASP A 733 13.18 13.93 -14.57
N LEU A 734 13.48 12.64 -14.79
CA LEU A 734 13.65 11.57 -13.80
C LEU A 734 12.38 10.81 -13.37
N ASN A 735 11.99 9.97 -14.32
CA ASN A 735 10.78 9.19 -14.42
C ASN A 735 10.97 7.78 -13.81
N HIS A 736 10.82 7.61 -12.49
CA HIS A 736 10.84 6.28 -11.84
C HIS A 736 9.80 5.34 -12.45
N GLN A 737 8.61 5.87 -12.70
CA GLN A 737 7.54 5.11 -13.33
C GLN A 737 7.87 4.72 -14.77
N ALA A 738 8.52 5.58 -15.56
CA ALA A 738 8.99 5.19 -16.88
C ALA A 738 10.21 4.28 -16.84
N GLN A 739 11.12 4.42 -15.89
CA GLN A 739 12.22 3.47 -15.73
C GLN A 739 11.68 2.08 -15.34
N LEU A 740 10.66 2.01 -14.48
CA LEU A 740 9.94 0.78 -14.18
C LEU A 740 9.21 0.24 -15.42
N ILE A 741 8.50 1.07 -16.16
CA ILE A 741 7.85 0.70 -17.44
C ILE A 741 8.87 0.20 -18.47
N ILE A 742 10.05 0.81 -18.54
CA ILE A 742 11.16 0.42 -19.41
C ILE A 742 11.73 -0.93 -18.96
N ALA A 743 11.91 -1.14 -17.66
CA ALA A 743 12.38 -2.41 -17.10
C ALA A 743 11.36 -3.55 -17.32
N GLU A 744 10.08 -3.29 -17.09
CA GLU A 744 8.97 -4.21 -17.36
C GLU A 744 8.85 -4.52 -18.86
N GLY A 745 9.01 -3.49 -19.71
CA GLY A 745 9.04 -3.63 -21.17
C GLY A 745 10.21 -4.48 -21.64
N LYS A 746 11.41 -4.26 -21.09
CA LYS A 746 12.61 -5.07 -21.35
C LYS A 746 12.37 -6.52 -21.00
N GLU A 747 11.78 -6.79 -19.84
CA GLU A 747 11.49 -8.15 -19.41
C GLU A 747 10.42 -8.82 -20.29
N ALA A 748 9.39 -8.08 -20.67
CA ALA A 748 8.36 -8.55 -21.59
C ALA A 748 8.96 -9.01 -22.93
N THR A 749 9.99 -8.32 -23.48
CA THR A 749 10.63 -8.78 -24.73
C THR A 749 11.29 -10.17 -24.62
N LYS A 750 11.74 -10.56 -23.43
CA LYS A 750 12.32 -11.88 -23.18
C LYS A 750 11.24 -12.94 -23.06
N SER A 751 10.21 -12.67 -22.24
CA SER A 751 9.14 -13.62 -21.95
C SER A 751 8.22 -13.88 -23.15
N THR A 752 8.11 -12.94 -24.08
CA THR A 752 7.29 -13.08 -25.30
C THR A 752 8.09 -13.51 -26.54
N SER A 753 9.32 -14.01 -26.35
CA SER A 753 10.20 -14.53 -27.41
C SER A 753 10.59 -13.52 -28.51
N CYS A 754 10.43 -12.21 -28.30
CA CYS A 754 10.86 -11.19 -29.26
C CYS A 754 12.37 -11.27 -29.51
N ILE A 755 13.13 -11.68 -28.48
CA ILE A 755 14.59 -11.87 -28.54
C ILE A 755 15.06 -13.00 -29.48
N ALA A 756 14.15 -13.85 -29.97
CA ALA A 756 14.50 -14.87 -30.96
C ALA A 756 14.82 -14.27 -32.34
N CYS A 757 14.25 -13.09 -32.63
CA CYS A 757 14.40 -12.41 -33.93
C CYS A 757 15.04 -11.02 -33.82
N HIS A 758 14.99 -10.39 -32.64
CA HIS A 758 15.51 -9.06 -32.39
C HIS A 758 16.59 -9.10 -31.32
N LYS A 759 17.68 -8.34 -31.51
CA LYS A 759 18.62 -8.02 -30.43
C LYS A 759 18.55 -6.53 -30.12
N GLU A 760 19.07 -6.13 -28.96
CA GLU A 760 19.03 -4.72 -28.55
C GLU A 760 19.73 -3.79 -29.54
N ARG A 761 20.98 -4.11 -29.92
CA ARG A 761 21.82 -3.21 -30.74
C ARG A 761 22.17 -3.76 -32.13
N GLU A 762 22.19 -5.08 -32.31
CA GLU A 762 22.57 -5.73 -33.57
C GLU A 762 21.36 -6.30 -34.33
N ALA A 763 21.38 -6.23 -35.67
CA ALA A 763 20.38 -6.93 -36.46
C ALA A 763 20.53 -8.46 -36.33
N SER A 764 19.41 -9.18 -36.40
CA SER A 764 19.37 -10.64 -36.41
C SER A 764 18.45 -11.11 -37.55
N VAL A 765 17.39 -11.88 -37.26
CA VAL A 765 16.35 -12.21 -38.23
C VAL A 765 15.53 -10.96 -38.61
N GLY A 766 15.29 -10.08 -37.63
CA GLY A 766 14.72 -8.74 -37.81
C GLY A 766 15.72 -7.61 -37.47
N PRO A 767 15.31 -6.34 -37.59
CA PRO A 767 16.13 -5.19 -37.17
C PRO A 767 16.41 -5.22 -35.67
N SER A 768 17.47 -4.53 -35.22
CA SER A 768 17.68 -4.34 -33.78
C SER A 768 16.61 -3.44 -33.16
N PHE A 769 16.39 -3.55 -31.85
CA PHE A 769 15.49 -2.62 -31.16
C PHE A 769 15.96 -1.17 -31.32
N LEU A 770 17.27 -0.91 -31.25
CA LEU A 770 17.84 0.42 -31.52
C LEU A 770 17.51 0.94 -32.94
N GLN A 771 17.56 0.09 -33.95
CA GLN A 771 17.20 0.47 -35.33
C GLN A 771 15.70 0.79 -35.46
N ILE A 772 14.84 0.10 -34.71
CA ILE A 772 13.40 0.40 -34.65
C ILE A 772 13.19 1.79 -34.05
N THR A 773 13.88 2.10 -32.95
CA THR A 773 13.85 3.41 -32.28
C THR A 773 14.30 4.53 -33.21
N GLN A 774 15.43 4.36 -33.89
CA GLN A 774 15.96 5.33 -34.84
C GLN A 774 15.02 5.61 -36.01
N LYS A 775 14.20 4.64 -36.42
CA LYS A 775 13.29 4.81 -37.57
C LYS A 775 11.97 5.48 -37.20
N TYR A 776 11.48 5.29 -35.97
CA TYR A 776 10.12 5.65 -35.61
C TYR A 776 10.00 6.71 -34.52
N SER A 777 11.10 7.10 -33.87
CA SER A 777 11.11 8.11 -32.79
C SER A 777 10.53 9.48 -33.20
N ASP A 778 10.65 9.87 -34.48
CA ASP A 778 10.15 11.15 -35.00
C ASP A 778 8.65 11.16 -35.35
N LEU A 779 7.90 10.08 -35.09
CA LEU A 779 6.46 10.04 -35.34
C LEU A 779 5.69 10.85 -34.28
N GLU A 780 4.47 11.28 -34.63
CA GLU A 780 3.59 12.04 -33.71
C GLU A 780 3.22 11.25 -32.44
N ASP A 781 3.06 9.93 -32.56
CA ASP A 781 2.94 9.00 -31.42
C ASP A 781 3.73 7.71 -31.72
N PRO A 782 5.04 7.68 -31.41
CA PRO A 782 5.90 6.57 -31.75
C PRO A 782 5.58 5.32 -30.92
N LYS A 783 5.11 5.50 -29.69
CA LYS A 783 4.79 4.42 -28.76
C LYS A 783 3.56 3.65 -29.23
N ALA A 784 2.45 4.36 -29.52
CA ALA A 784 1.24 3.72 -30.03
C ALA A 784 1.47 3.06 -31.39
N TYR A 785 2.30 3.68 -32.25
CA TYR A 785 2.65 3.11 -33.54
C TYR A 785 3.38 1.77 -33.43
N ILE A 786 4.40 1.70 -32.56
CA ILE A 786 5.16 0.46 -32.32
C ILE A 786 4.26 -0.59 -31.68
N ALA A 787 3.48 -0.24 -30.65
CA ALA A 787 2.54 -1.15 -29.99
C ALA A 787 1.51 -1.73 -30.97
N LYS A 788 0.94 -0.90 -31.85
CA LYS A 788 0.02 -1.35 -32.91
C LYS A 788 0.72 -2.27 -33.91
N THR A 789 1.95 -1.94 -34.30
CA THR A 789 2.73 -2.79 -35.22
C THR A 789 3.02 -4.15 -34.60
N ILE A 790 3.29 -4.23 -33.29
CA ILE A 790 3.43 -5.49 -32.55
C ILE A 790 2.12 -6.29 -32.61
N ALA A 791 0.97 -5.64 -32.38
CA ALA A 791 -0.33 -6.28 -32.41
C ALA A 791 -0.69 -6.86 -33.79
N GLU A 792 -0.42 -6.14 -34.87
CA GLU A 792 -0.85 -6.48 -36.23
C GLU A 792 0.18 -7.29 -37.03
N GLY A 793 1.44 -7.31 -36.60
CA GLY A 793 2.55 -7.84 -37.38
C GLY A 793 3.01 -6.86 -38.47
N SER A 794 4.06 -7.21 -39.22
CA SER A 794 4.52 -6.38 -40.33
C SER A 794 5.21 -7.16 -41.44
N SER A 795 5.06 -6.70 -42.69
CA SER A 795 5.75 -7.26 -43.86
C SER A 795 6.30 -6.13 -44.75
N GLY A 796 7.43 -6.38 -45.43
CA GLY A 796 8.02 -5.46 -46.41
C GLY A 796 8.66 -4.18 -45.87
N ARG A 797 8.60 -3.92 -44.54
CA ARG A 797 9.16 -2.70 -43.92
C ARG A 797 10.67 -2.74 -43.67
N TRP A 798 11.24 -3.95 -43.57
CA TRP A 798 12.65 -4.19 -43.20
C TRP A 798 13.31 -5.33 -44.01
N GLY A 799 12.66 -5.79 -45.09
CA GLY A 799 13.12 -6.92 -45.92
C GLY A 799 11.99 -7.90 -46.26
N GLU A 800 12.36 -9.08 -46.77
CA GLU A 800 11.41 -10.15 -47.18
C GLU A 800 10.86 -10.95 -45.99
N HIS A 801 11.46 -10.85 -44.81
CA HIS A 801 11.00 -11.54 -43.61
C HIS A 801 9.81 -10.82 -42.96
N VAL A 802 8.76 -11.58 -42.67
CA VAL A 802 7.52 -11.10 -42.07
C VAL A 802 7.60 -11.25 -40.54
N MET A 803 7.24 -10.19 -39.81
CA MET A 803 7.01 -10.23 -38.36
C MET A 803 5.58 -10.71 -38.10
N PRO A 804 5.36 -11.84 -37.41
CA PRO A 804 4.03 -12.30 -37.04
C PRO A 804 3.30 -11.32 -36.10
N ALA A 805 1.97 -11.37 -36.13
CA ALA A 805 1.11 -10.60 -35.23
C ALA A 805 1.19 -11.14 -33.79
N HIS A 806 1.35 -10.25 -32.82
CA HIS A 806 1.34 -10.56 -31.38
C HIS A 806 0.07 -10.00 -30.73
N ASN A 807 -1.09 -10.31 -31.32
CA ASN A 807 -2.41 -9.86 -30.85
C ASN A 807 -2.88 -10.57 -29.56
N PHE A 808 -2.15 -11.60 -29.11
CA PHE A 808 -2.38 -12.30 -27.85
C PHE A 808 -1.84 -11.55 -26.61
N LEU A 809 -0.94 -10.57 -26.80
CA LEU A 809 -0.52 -9.67 -25.73
C LEU A 809 -1.65 -8.68 -25.42
N ASP A 810 -1.76 -8.19 -24.19
CA ASP A 810 -2.66 -7.06 -23.90
C ASP A 810 -2.04 -5.72 -24.38
N GLN A 811 -2.84 -4.66 -24.34
CA GLN A 811 -2.39 -3.34 -24.80
C GLN A 811 -1.27 -2.78 -23.91
N GLU A 812 -1.40 -2.94 -22.61
CA GLU A 812 -0.43 -2.45 -21.63
C GLU A 812 0.96 -3.07 -21.83
N THR A 813 1.04 -4.38 -22.04
CA THR A 813 2.30 -5.09 -22.30
C THR A 813 2.95 -4.61 -23.59
N ARG A 814 2.17 -4.35 -24.64
CA ARG A 814 2.69 -3.80 -25.90
C ARG A 814 3.20 -2.37 -25.73
N ASP A 815 2.52 -1.56 -24.94
CA ASP A 815 2.93 -0.19 -24.66
C ASP A 815 4.23 -0.14 -23.83
N LYS A 816 4.41 -1.07 -22.88
CA LYS A 816 5.67 -1.23 -22.12
C LYS A 816 6.82 -1.68 -23.02
N ILE A 817 6.60 -2.66 -23.90
CA ILE A 817 7.60 -3.08 -24.89
C ILE A 817 7.98 -1.91 -25.82
N ALA A 818 6.99 -1.14 -26.29
CA ALA A 818 7.24 0.02 -27.13
C ALA A 818 8.03 1.11 -26.39
N ALA A 819 7.71 1.38 -25.12
CA ALA A 819 8.45 2.30 -24.27
C ALA A 819 9.90 1.87 -24.05
N TYR A 820 10.14 0.57 -23.81
CA TYR A 820 11.50 0.01 -23.71
C TYR A 820 12.29 0.15 -25.02
N ILE A 821 11.69 -0.17 -26.16
CA ILE A 821 12.35 0.00 -27.45
C ILE A 821 12.76 1.47 -27.61
N LEU A 822 11.83 2.40 -27.39
CA LEU A 822 12.06 3.83 -27.53
C LEU A 822 13.09 4.41 -26.55
N SER A 823 13.40 3.72 -25.45
CA SER A 823 14.40 4.18 -24.49
C SER A 823 15.86 3.92 -24.91
N LEU A 824 16.10 3.15 -25.99
CA LEU A 824 17.46 2.81 -26.42
C LEU A 824 18.15 3.97 -27.14
N SER A 825 19.33 4.40 -26.64
CA SER A 825 20.17 5.45 -27.26
C SER A 825 21.58 4.95 -27.64
N GLU A 826 22.32 5.75 -28.42
CA GLU A 826 23.68 5.42 -28.89
C GLU A 826 24.77 5.48 -27.79
N GLU A 827 24.49 6.06 -26.60
CA GLU A 827 25.52 6.41 -25.59
C GLU A 827 25.51 5.59 -24.27
N GLN A 828 24.82 4.44 -24.20
CA GLN A 828 24.96 3.46 -23.09
C GLN A 828 25.75 2.23 -23.52
#